data_AF-A0A1G5T2G9-F1
#
_entry.id   AF-A0A1G5T2G9-F1
#
_cell.length_a   1.000
_cell.length_b   1.000
_cell.length_c   1.000
_cell.angle_alpha   90.00
_cell.angle_beta   90.00
_cell.angle_gamma   90.00
#
_symmetry.space_group_name_H-M   'P 1'
#
loop_
_entity.id
_entity.type
_entity.pdbx_description
1 polymer ?
#
loop_
_entity_poly.entity_id
_entity_poly.type
_entity_poly.pdbx_seq_one_letter_code
_entity_poly.pdbx_strand_id
1 'polypeptide(L)'
;MIDPHTPNQMSDPYRADETGSKSCPATFASRRALRAGISIVALAGAGFAATSQAQAQAAPPPNLVSACSGVSLPRSVVTGILTPVVNGIVTPVQNTVNPILGVVGAVIPLVPPLGIDAAGLLADAAAGQPISLQAVNLNGTVVGPDDRCDTQADSFTLANPRGISIGGNRITGLGANGLEASAGELNSVAFGNLATTDATADRAIAIGPNAAVLAGAGGSVALGSGATVTAANSVALGAGSTATRGALAGYTAVGLSGLQNSAGEVSIGAPGAPRQLTNVAAGTAPTDAANTGQVAGVAAAVDALAGAAVQYDTTTRDRVTLAGAGGTTIANLAPGALTDTSTDAVNGSQLYATNQNVANNTTLVTNLTNNINNGAVGPVRYSNAGTPTVPNGGVPTNDVTLAGAAAGPVGLHNVADGTIAAGSTDAVNGGQVSTLQDQLAALDADAVRYDTATRDRITLGGAGGTTIANLRPGLLTDTSTEAVNGSQLYATNQNVANNTTLITNLTTNVNNGGVGPVRYSNAGTPTVPNGGVPTNDVTLTGAAAGPVGLHNVAAGSIAAGSTDAVNGGQVAALQDQITAVGANAVQYDTAARDRVTFGGANGTTLTNVAAGEISATSTDAVNGAQLNATNVNVANNTTAINNLTGVVNTISNSVTNLGDQVANGAIGPVQYSNPDTPTTPNGGVRTNDLTLVGAAPGAVALHNVGDGAIAAGSTDAVNGGQIYGLTTTVANAVTYTTDAQGNRTNTVALVGGNAAAPVTVSNVAAGAVAATSNDAVNGSQLYATNQNVAAVTTTANTALTLGQNSVQYDETRTSVTLNAGGAATAIHNVAAGTSPTDAVNVAQLNNGINTAINAANQYTDARISSLNFDLRNTRRDAAAGTAGALAAAGLPQAYEAGKGMIAVSMGVYQSETAVAVGFSKAFGDGHTVVKMGGTWDSRSRAGASTGIGYQF
;
A
#
# COMPACT_ATOMS: atom_id res chain seq x y z
N MET A 1 4.98 -36.28 -35.84
CA MET A 1 5.45 -37.62 -36.28
C MET A 1 6.63 -37.37 -37.19
N ILE A 2 7.70 -38.16 -37.07
CA ILE A 2 9.02 -37.99 -37.74
C ILE A 2 9.86 -36.82 -37.17
N ASP A 3 11.06 -37.18 -36.73
CA ASP A 3 12.32 -36.43 -36.61
C ASP A 3 13.35 -37.22 -37.46
N PRO A 4 14.34 -36.60 -38.13
CA PRO A 4 15.73 -36.91 -37.73
C PRO A 4 16.83 -35.86 -38.00
N HIS A 5 17.76 -35.71 -37.03
CA HIS A 5 19.25 -35.68 -37.19
C HIS A 5 19.92 -34.40 -37.77
N THR A 6 20.73 -33.58 -37.03
CA THR A 6 22.13 -33.72 -36.50
C THR A 6 23.27 -33.61 -37.56
N PRO A 7 24.57 -33.26 -37.27
CA PRO A 7 25.27 -33.11 -35.96
C PRO A 7 26.33 -31.95 -35.81
N ASN A 8 27.05 -31.92 -34.66
CA ASN A 8 28.46 -31.48 -34.43
C ASN A 8 28.84 -29.96 -34.31
N GLN A 9 29.80 -29.48 -33.46
CA GLN A 9 30.63 -30.05 -32.34
C GLN A 9 31.12 -28.94 -31.34
N MET A 10 31.35 -29.33 -30.07
CA MET A 10 32.26 -28.81 -29.00
C MET A 10 32.57 -27.29 -28.87
N SER A 11 32.51 -26.71 -27.66
CA SER A 11 33.34 -27.10 -26.51
C SER A 11 32.77 -26.73 -25.12
N ASP A 12 33.33 -27.34 -24.07
CA ASP A 12 32.89 -27.42 -22.65
C ASP A 12 34.20 -27.56 -21.78
N PRO A 13 34.23 -27.59 -20.41
CA PRO A 13 33.16 -27.48 -19.41
C PRO A 13 33.42 -26.54 -18.19
N TYR A 14 32.34 -26.11 -17.50
CA TYR A 14 32.31 -26.09 -16.01
C TYR A 14 30.90 -25.93 -15.39
N ARG A 15 30.10 -27.00 -15.34
CA ARG A 15 29.12 -27.24 -14.25
C ARG A 15 28.62 -28.69 -14.29
N ALA A 16 28.37 -29.27 -13.12
CA ALA A 16 27.67 -30.55 -12.97
C ALA A 16 26.76 -30.48 -11.73
N ASP A 17 25.62 -31.17 -11.81
CA ASP A 17 24.56 -31.18 -10.81
C ASP A 17 24.47 -32.56 -10.10
N GLU A 18 23.56 -32.69 -9.13
CA GLU A 18 23.46 -33.82 -8.19
C GLU A 18 23.01 -35.18 -8.78
N THR A 19 23.22 -36.22 -7.95
CA THR A 19 22.63 -37.59 -7.90
C THR A 19 23.55 -38.76 -8.33
N GLY A 20 23.62 -39.86 -7.52
CA GLY A 20 24.51 -41.00 -7.87
C GLY A 20 24.66 -42.25 -6.98
N SER A 21 24.34 -42.23 -5.67
CA SER A 21 24.32 -43.40 -4.73
C SER A 21 25.66 -44.03 -4.24
N LYS A 22 25.54 -44.85 -3.16
CA LYS A 22 26.56 -45.69 -2.45
C LYS A 22 27.56 -44.92 -1.56
N SER A 23 27.84 -45.28 -0.28
CA SER A 23 27.43 -46.43 0.56
C SER A 23 27.31 -46.09 2.07
N CYS A 24 26.68 -46.99 2.83
CA CYS A 24 26.46 -47.01 4.30
C CYS A 24 27.77 -47.18 5.15
N PRO A 25 27.73 -47.15 6.52
CA PRO A 25 26.58 -46.97 7.44
C PRO A 25 26.80 -46.03 8.66
N ALA A 26 25.70 -45.55 9.27
CA ALA A 26 25.42 -45.58 10.73
C ALA A 26 24.19 -44.73 11.12
N THR A 27 23.03 -45.34 11.44
CA THR A 27 21.93 -44.63 12.14
C THR A 27 20.86 -45.58 12.71
N PHE A 28 20.43 -45.33 13.94
CA PHE A 28 19.27 -45.88 14.67
C PHE A 28 18.93 -44.84 15.77
N ALA A 29 17.70 -44.68 16.28
CA ALA A 29 16.42 -45.35 16.03
C ALA A 29 15.26 -44.32 16.08
N SER A 30 14.01 -44.78 16.00
CA SER A 30 12.85 -43.92 15.64
C SER A 30 11.63 -44.07 16.58
N ARG A 31 10.78 -43.02 16.56
CA ARG A 31 9.32 -42.99 16.83
C ARG A 31 8.80 -42.88 18.28
N ARG A 32 7.52 -42.48 18.34
CA ARG A 32 6.71 -42.04 19.50
C ARG A 32 6.02 -43.21 20.23
N ALA A 33 5.92 -43.05 21.55
CA ALA A 33 4.74 -43.25 22.42
C ALA A 33 3.88 -44.53 22.34
N LEU A 34 3.70 -45.17 23.51
CA LEU A 34 2.36 -45.43 24.07
C LEU A 34 2.41 -45.43 25.62
N ARG A 35 1.26 -45.61 26.28
CA ARG A 35 1.09 -45.57 27.76
C ARG A 35 0.62 -46.93 28.32
N ALA A 36 0.80 -47.09 29.63
CA ALA A 36 0.19 -48.07 30.53
C ALA A 36 0.71 -49.53 30.49
N GLY A 37 0.78 -50.13 31.69
CA GLY A 37 1.20 -51.51 31.95
C GLY A 37 1.67 -51.69 33.40
N ILE A 38 0.84 -52.30 34.25
CA ILE A 38 1.14 -52.61 35.66
C ILE A 38 1.50 -54.10 35.78
N SER A 39 2.57 -54.45 36.50
CA SER A 39 2.65 -55.64 37.38
C SER A 39 3.98 -55.74 38.15
N ILE A 40 3.95 -56.47 39.27
CA ILE A 40 5.06 -56.84 40.18
C ILE A 40 5.01 -58.38 40.36
N VAL A 41 6.06 -59.02 40.92
CA VAL A 41 6.24 -60.50 41.12
C VAL A 41 6.71 -61.19 39.81
N ALA A 42 7.70 -62.10 39.69
CA ALA A 42 8.48 -63.05 40.54
C ALA A 42 9.93 -63.24 39.95
N LEU A 43 10.89 -64.06 40.44
CA LEU A 43 11.37 -64.54 41.77
C LEU A 43 12.63 -65.46 41.59
N ALA A 44 13.57 -65.47 42.55
CA ALA A 44 14.63 -66.49 42.81
C ALA A 44 15.89 -66.66 41.89
N GLY A 45 16.99 -67.18 42.48
CA GLY A 45 18.29 -67.60 41.88
C GLY A 45 19.39 -66.52 41.92
N ALA A 46 20.49 -66.54 42.71
CA ALA A 46 21.48 -67.56 43.14
C ALA A 46 22.43 -68.04 42.02
N GLY A 47 23.78 -67.97 42.11
CA GLY A 47 24.68 -67.42 43.15
C GLY A 47 26.19 -67.73 42.88
N PHE A 48 27.06 -67.51 43.89
CA PHE A 48 28.50 -67.93 44.05
C PHE A 48 29.69 -67.09 43.49
N ALA A 49 30.79 -67.08 44.30
CA ALA A 49 32.22 -66.73 44.08
C ALA A 49 32.58 -65.33 43.52
N ALA A 50 33.37 -64.46 44.19
CA ALA A 50 34.77 -64.51 44.70
C ALA A 50 35.84 -64.30 43.59
N THR A 51 36.99 -63.60 43.77
CA THR A 51 37.86 -63.36 44.96
C THR A 51 38.60 -61.98 44.98
N SER A 52 39.26 -61.66 46.13
CA SER A 52 40.55 -60.92 46.30
C SER A 52 40.73 -59.47 45.78
N GLN A 53 41.00 -58.44 46.61
CA GLN A 53 42.26 -58.07 47.34
C GLN A 53 43.40 -57.51 46.45
N ALA A 54 44.30 -56.60 46.88
CA ALA A 54 44.44 -55.71 48.05
C ALA A 54 45.46 -54.59 47.69
N GLN A 55 45.69 -53.53 48.49
CA GLN A 55 46.75 -53.37 49.53
C GLN A 55 46.82 -51.85 49.86
N ALA A 56 47.24 -51.30 51.02
CA ALA A 56 47.55 -51.77 52.39
C ALA A 56 47.44 -50.51 53.33
N GLN A 57 48.10 -50.24 54.47
CA GLN A 57 49.16 -50.88 55.27
C GLN A 57 49.24 -50.29 56.71
N ALA A 58 49.32 -51.14 57.75
CA ALA A 58 50.14 -51.04 59.00
C ALA A 58 50.11 -49.81 59.96
N ALA A 59 50.26 -49.93 61.30
CA ALA A 59 50.26 -51.09 62.23
C ALA A 59 50.11 -50.67 63.75
N PRO A 60 49.62 -51.57 64.65
CA PRO A 60 49.55 -51.43 66.15
C PRO A 60 50.89 -51.80 66.85
N PRO A 61 51.15 -51.66 68.20
CA PRO A 61 50.31 -51.99 69.41
C PRO A 61 50.52 -50.99 70.61
N PRO A 62 50.32 -51.27 71.94
CA PRO A 62 49.80 -52.44 72.68
C PRO A 62 48.74 -52.19 73.80
N ASN A 63 48.31 -53.29 74.46
CA ASN A 63 47.27 -53.36 75.50
C ASN A 63 47.73 -52.97 76.93
N LEU A 64 46.76 -52.66 77.80
CA LEU A 64 46.80 -53.05 79.22
C LEU A 64 45.37 -53.13 79.82
N VAL A 65 44.94 -54.33 80.20
CA VAL A 65 43.85 -54.55 81.17
C VAL A 65 44.53 -54.95 82.49
N SER A 66 44.24 -54.25 83.59
CA SER A 66 44.92 -54.47 84.87
C SER A 66 44.05 -55.25 85.87
N ALA A 67 44.71 -55.94 86.79
CA ALA A 67 44.07 -56.95 87.63
C ALA A 67 43.52 -56.39 88.95
N CYS A 68 42.19 -56.46 89.11
CA CYS A 68 41.49 -56.38 90.41
C CYS A 68 40.28 -57.33 90.49
N SER A 69 40.36 -58.47 89.80
CA SER A 69 39.43 -59.61 89.94
C SER A 69 40.24 -60.88 90.17
N GLY A 70 40.26 -61.38 91.41
CA GLY A 70 41.26 -62.37 91.84
C GLY A 70 40.95 -63.10 93.15
N VAL A 71 39.74 -63.66 93.29
CA VAL A 71 39.46 -64.68 94.32
C VAL A 71 39.86 -66.06 93.76
N SER A 72 40.75 -66.80 94.43
CA SER A 72 40.79 -68.26 94.28
C SER A 72 41.51 -69.01 95.41
N LEU A 73 40.69 -69.68 96.24
CA LEU A 73 40.94 -70.94 96.96
C LEU A 73 41.96 -70.99 98.14
N PRO A 74 41.81 -71.97 99.06
CA PRO A 74 42.37 -71.90 100.43
C PRO A 74 43.42 -72.99 100.75
N ARG A 75 43.91 -73.06 102.00
CA ARG A 75 44.22 -74.34 102.68
C ARG A 75 44.47 -74.28 104.19
N SER A 76 44.42 -75.49 104.78
CA SER A 76 44.81 -75.91 106.14
C SER A 76 43.79 -75.75 107.27
N VAL A 77 43.51 -76.88 107.95
CA VAL A 77 42.48 -77.04 108.98
C VAL A 77 43.16 -77.44 110.30
N VAL A 78 43.53 -76.47 111.14
CA VAL A 78 44.15 -76.76 112.47
C VAL A 78 43.69 -75.82 113.60
N THR A 79 42.48 -75.24 113.51
CA THR A 79 41.82 -74.58 114.67
C THR A 79 40.39 -75.08 114.90
N GLY A 80 39.66 -75.48 113.84
CA GLY A 80 38.37 -76.16 113.97
C GLY A 80 38.40 -77.59 114.53
N ILE A 81 39.60 -78.15 114.80
CA ILE A 81 39.77 -79.54 115.26
C ILE A 81 39.79 -79.68 116.79
N LEU A 82 40.21 -78.66 117.55
CA LEU A 82 40.54 -78.84 118.98
C LEU A 82 39.43 -78.43 119.96
N THR A 83 38.58 -77.45 119.65
CA THR A 83 37.58 -76.93 120.62
C THR A 83 36.49 -77.96 120.99
N PRO A 84 35.90 -78.73 120.05
CA PRO A 84 34.92 -79.78 120.40
C PRO A 84 35.57 -80.98 121.10
N VAL A 85 36.83 -81.29 120.79
CA VAL A 85 37.59 -82.39 121.40
C VAL A 85 37.83 -82.13 122.89
N VAL A 86 38.15 -80.88 123.26
CA VAL A 86 38.37 -80.48 124.66
C VAL A 86 37.09 -80.58 125.51
N ASN A 87 35.91 -80.21 124.98
CA ASN A 87 34.65 -80.35 125.72
C ASN A 87 34.02 -81.76 125.62
N GLY A 88 34.42 -82.59 124.66
CA GLY A 88 33.89 -83.96 124.48
C GLY A 88 34.64 -85.05 125.25
N ILE A 89 35.97 -84.90 125.44
CA ILE A 89 36.84 -85.97 125.97
C ILE A 89 37.21 -85.78 127.45
N VAL A 90 37.22 -84.55 127.96
CA VAL A 90 37.61 -84.25 129.35
C VAL A 90 36.73 -84.98 130.37
N THR A 91 35.39 -84.91 130.24
CA THR A 91 34.46 -85.51 131.20
C THR A 91 34.46 -87.06 131.18
N PRO A 92 34.51 -87.75 130.03
CA PRO A 92 34.61 -89.22 130.02
C PRO A 92 35.95 -89.74 130.55
N VAL A 93 37.08 -89.15 130.16
CA VAL A 93 38.42 -89.60 130.60
C VAL A 93 38.56 -89.52 132.12
N GLN A 94 37.96 -88.50 132.74
CA GLN A 94 37.97 -88.33 134.19
C GLN A 94 37.24 -89.46 134.95
N ASN A 95 36.30 -90.15 134.30
CA ASN A 95 35.61 -91.32 134.85
C ASN A 95 36.32 -92.66 134.55
N THR A 96 37.10 -92.75 133.47
CA THR A 96 37.75 -94.00 133.04
C THR A 96 39.16 -94.21 133.61
N VAL A 97 39.93 -93.14 133.86
CA VAL A 97 41.34 -93.27 134.29
C VAL A 97 41.50 -93.41 135.81
N ASN A 98 40.59 -92.82 136.60
CA ASN A 98 40.62 -92.90 138.07
C ASN A 98 40.66 -94.34 138.65
N PRO A 99 39.91 -95.32 138.12
CA PRO A 99 40.00 -96.71 138.60
C PRO A 99 41.34 -97.39 138.26
N ILE A 100 41.94 -97.08 137.10
CA ILE A 100 43.12 -97.78 136.59
C ILE A 100 44.39 -97.39 137.38
N LEU A 101 44.46 -96.13 137.83
CA LEU A 101 45.53 -95.64 138.69
C LEU A 101 45.59 -96.33 140.08
N GLY A 102 44.56 -97.08 140.47
CA GLY A 102 44.52 -97.77 141.77
C GLY A 102 45.34 -99.07 141.87
N VAL A 103 45.68 -99.72 140.74
CA VAL A 103 46.27 -101.08 140.75
C VAL A 103 47.75 -101.10 140.34
N VAL A 104 48.22 -100.10 139.59
CA VAL A 104 49.63 -100.01 139.13
C VAL A 104 50.55 -99.31 140.16
N GLY A 105 50.00 -98.83 141.28
CA GLY A 105 50.73 -98.16 142.37
C GLY A 105 51.70 -99.02 143.20
N ALA A 106 52.18 -100.15 142.67
CA ALA A 106 52.99 -101.13 143.37
C ALA A 106 54.49 -101.13 142.98
N VAL A 107 54.91 -100.37 141.95
CA VAL A 107 56.30 -100.41 141.44
C VAL A 107 56.93 -99.03 141.15
N ILE A 108 56.15 -97.96 140.95
CA ILE A 108 56.68 -96.60 140.74
C ILE A 108 55.84 -95.58 141.55
N PRO A 109 56.47 -94.73 142.42
CA PRO A 109 55.74 -93.86 143.34
C PRO A 109 55.44 -92.46 142.77
N LEU A 110 54.42 -92.32 141.92
CA LEU A 110 53.77 -91.03 141.64
C LEU A 110 52.24 -91.14 141.67
N VAL A 111 51.65 -90.44 142.64
CA VAL A 111 50.22 -90.27 142.99
C VAL A 111 49.94 -88.75 142.93
N PRO A 112 48.73 -88.19 142.62
CA PRO A 112 47.37 -88.77 142.63
C PRO A 112 46.57 -88.60 141.31
N PRO A 113 45.28 -89.01 141.27
CA PRO A 113 44.42 -88.90 140.09
C PRO A 113 43.73 -87.53 139.85
N LEU A 114 43.80 -87.06 138.59
CA LEU A 114 42.85 -86.19 137.84
C LEU A 114 42.18 -84.94 138.49
N GLY A 115 42.49 -83.78 137.90
CA GLY A 115 41.63 -82.59 137.90
C GLY A 115 41.97 -81.65 136.74
N ILE A 116 41.03 -81.38 135.83
CA ILE A 116 41.19 -80.40 134.75
C ILE A 116 40.34 -79.17 135.06
N ASP A 117 41.01 -78.05 135.32
CA ASP A 117 40.44 -76.71 135.13
C ASP A 117 41.28 -76.00 134.06
N ALA A 118 40.60 -75.61 132.98
CA ALA A 118 41.17 -74.84 131.88
C ALA A 118 40.11 -73.94 131.23
N ALA A 119 39.02 -73.60 131.94
CA ALA A 119 38.05 -72.62 131.46
C ALA A 119 38.73 -71.24 131.25
N GLY A 120 39.79 -70.94 132.01
CA GLY A 120 40.65 -69.77 131.80
C GLY A 120 41.41 -69.76 130.46
N LEU A 121 41.78 -70.92 129.89
CA LEU A 121 42.47 -70.97 128.59
C LEU A 121 41.55 -70.66 127.40
N LEU A 122 40.23 -70.58 127.61
CA LEU A 122 39.28 -70.03 126.63
C LEU A 122 39.17 -68.49 126.70
N ALA A 123 39.72 -67.82 127.73
CA ALA A 123 39.64 -66.37 127.86
C ALA A 123 40.67 -65.65 126.95
N ASP A 124 41.95 -65.96 127.11
CA ASP A 124 43.03 -65.16 126.51
C ASP A 124 43.19 -65.37 125.00
N ALA A 125 42.87 -66.56 124.49
CA ALA A 125 42.92 -66.87 123.06
C ALA A 125 41.70 -66.37 122.27
N ALA A 126 40.58 -66.09 122.94
CA ALA A 126 39.35 -65.58 122.31
C ALA A 126 39.34 -64.04 122.19
N ALA A 127 40.20 -63.34 122.96
CA ALA A 127 40.27 -61.88 123.01
C ALA A 127 41.11 -61.22 121.89
N GLY A 128 41.60 -62.00 120.91
CA GLY A 128 41.97 -61.48 119.59
C GLY A 128 43.21 -60.59 119.48
N GLN A 129 44.26 -60.83 120.28
CA GLN A 129 45.56 -60.16 120.09
C GLN A 129 46.39 -60.83 118.96
N PRO A 130 47.23 -60.07 118.22
CA PRO A 130 47.61 -60.43 116.86
C PRO A 130 48.88 -61.28 116.72
N ILE A 131 48.98 -61.99 115.59
CA ILE A 131 50.24 -62.52 115.02
C ILE A 131 50.36 -61.96 113.60
N SER A 132 51.49 -61.31 113.29
CA SER A 132 51.68 -60.54 112.06
C SER A 132 52.49 -61.27 110.99
N LEU A 133 52.17 -60.98 109.73
CA LEU A 133 53.01 -61.29 108.56
C LEU A 133 53.21 -59.98 107.78
N GLN A 134 54.45 -59.68 107.43
CA GLN A 134 54.84 -58.39 106.86
C GLN A 134 55.02 -58.49 105.34
N ALA A 135 54.26 -57.70 104.58
CA ALA A 135 54.44 -57.53 103.14
C ALA A 135 55.40 -56.35 102.89
N VAL A 136 56.31 -56.49 101.91
CA VAL A 136 57.35 -55.50 101.62
C VAL A 136 57.13 -54.93 100.21
N ASN A 137 57.22 -53.61 100.05
CA ASN A 137 57.14 -52.99 98.73
C ASN A 137 58.47 -53.12 97.94
N LEU A 138 58.46 -52.70 96.68
CA LEU A 138 59.60 -52.78 95.75
C LEU A 138 60.88 -52.06 96.22
N ASN A 139 60.80 -51.18 97.22
CA ASN A 139 61.92 -50.44 97.79
C ASN A 139 62.36 -50.96 99.17
N GLY A 140 61.88 -52.14 99.59
CA GLY A 140 62.37 -52.83 100.80
C GLY A 140 61.75 -52.37 102.12
N THR A 141 60.71 -51.53 102.12
CA THR A 141 59.98 -51.16 103.34
C THR A 141 58.68 -51.96 103.51
N VAL A 142 58.39 -52.34 104.75
CA VAL A 142 57.18 -53.07 105.13
C VAL A 142 55.96 -52.16 105.03
N VAL A 143 54.93 -52.61 104.31
CA VAL A 143 53.63 -51.93 104.20
C VAL A 143 52.75 -52.41 105.35
N GLY A 144 52.22 -51.48 106.15
CA GLY A 144 51.35 -51.78 107.29
C GLY A 144 49.87 -51.77 106.90
N PRO A 145 48.97 -52.38 107.71
CA PRO A 145 47.53 -52.39 107.43
C PRO A 145 46.84 -51.01 107.55
N ASP A 146 47.55 -49.99 108.02
CA ASP A 146 47.06 -48.61 108.15
C ASP A 146 47.38 -47.72 106.93
N ASP A 147 48.18 -48.20 105.96
CA ASP A 147 48.42 -47.50 104.69
C ASP A 147 47.14 -47.51 103.84
N ARG A 148 46.31 -46.49 104.02
CA ARG A 148 45.07 -46.31 103.26
C ARG A 148 45.37 -46.16 101.77
N CYS A 149 44.83 -47.08 100.97
CA CYS A 149 44.49 -46.77 99.58
C CYS A 149 43.40 -45.69 99.57
N ASP A 150 43.81 -44.43 99.67
CA ASP A 150 42.95 -43.29 99.35
C ASP A 150 42.75 -43.25 97.83
N THR A 151 41.83 -44.09 97.36
CA THR A 151 41.27 -43.94 96.02
C THR A 151 40.29 -42.76 96.04
N GLN A 152 40.86 -41.55 96.06
CA GLN A 152 40.28 -40.39 95.40
C GLN A 152 40.14 -40.71 93.90
N ALA A 153 39.12 -41.50 93.57
CA ALA A 153 38.30 -41.12 92.45
C ALA A 153 37.65 -39.79 92.83
N ASP A 154 37.91 -38.74 92.05
CA ASP A 154 37.11 -37.51 92.05
C ASP A 154 35.69 -37.86 91.53
N SER A 155 34.94 -38.58 92.36
CA SER A 155 33.50 -38.68 92.24
C SER A 155 32.95 -37.30 92.57
N PHE A 156 32.77 -36.49 91.52
CA PHE A 156 32.24 -35.12 91.57
C PHE A 156 30.82 -35.12 92.17
N THR A 157 30.78 -35.23 93.48
CA THR A 157 29.59 -35.08 94.30
C THR A 157 29.34 -33.59 94.38
N LEU A 158 28.42 -33.09 93.55
CA LEU A 158 28.07 -31.67 93.44
C LEU A 158 27.45 -31.18 94.75
N ALA A 159 28.32 -30.82 95.71
CA ALA A 159 27.95 -30.29 97.02
C ALA A 159 27.25 -28.93 96.96
N ASN A 160 27.34 -28.25 95.82
CA ASN A 160 26.54 -27.09 95.44
C ASN A 160 25.61 -27.48 94.28
N PRO A 161 24.34 -27.04 94.26
CA PRO A 161 23.41 -27.31 93.16
C PRO A 161 23.76 -26.46 91.93
N ARG A 162 24.73 -26.94 91.13
CA ARG A 162 25.12 -26.40 89.82
C ARG A 162 25.24 -27.53 88.81
N GLY A 163 25.31 -27.19 87.53
CA GLY A 163 25.39 -28.15 86.44
C GLY A 163 26.72 -28.91 86.34
N ILE A 164 26.79 -29.86 85.42
CA ILE A 164 27.98 -30.69 85.21
C ILE A 164 29.00 -29.90 84.39
N SER A 165 30.14 -29.57 85.01
CA SER A 165 31.24 -28.82 84.40
C SER A 165 32.52 -29.65 84.35
N ILE A 166 33.10 -29.82 83.16
CA ILE A 166 34.32 -30.62 82.93
C ILE A 166 35.22 -29.85 81.95
N GLY A 167 36.18 -29.08 82.47
CA GLY A 167 37.08 -28.27 81.65
C GLY A 167 38.34 -27.84 82.40
N GLY A 168 39.33 -27.41 81.63
CA GLY A 168 40.71 -27.29 82.10
C GLY A 168 41.44 -28.64 82.06
N ASN A 169 42.78 -28.59 82.05
CA ASN A 169 43.65 -29.75 81.94
C ASN A 169 43.78 -30.50 83.28
N ARG A 170 42.75 -31.28 83.64
CA ARG A 170 42.82 -32.26 84.73
C ARG A 170 42.33 -33.66 84.36
N ILE A 171 42.27 -33.97 83.06
CA ILE A 171 42.47 -35.35 82.59
C ILE A 171 43.99 -35.58 82.59
N THR A 172 44.47 -36.59 83.31
CA THR A 172 45.90 -36.78 83.59
C THR A 172 46.72 -37.02 82.32
N GLY A 173 47.62 -36.09 81.99
CA GLY A 173 48.68 -36.30 80.98
C GLY A 173 48.91 -35.18 79.95
N LEU A 174 48.09 -34.13 79.90
CA LEU A 174 48.16 -33.11 78.83
C LEU A 174 48.12 -31.66 79.35
N GLY A 175 49.26 -30.96 79.28
CA GLY A 175 49.37 -29.47 79.28
C GLY A 175 49.17 -28.75 80.62
N ALA A 176 50.05 -27.78 80.94
CA ALA A 176 50.12 -27.16 82.28
C ALA A 176 49.10 -26.05 82.59
N ASN A 177 48.54 -25.35 81.59
CA ASN A 177 47.69 -24.18 81.80
C ASN A 177 46.25 -24.43 81.35
N GLY A 178 45.48 -25.15 82.17
CA GLY A 178 44.04 -25.31 81.98
C GLY A 178 43.24 -24.15 82.54
N LEU A 179 42.22 -23.69 81.80
CA LEU A 179 41.21 -22.76 82.27
C LEU A 179 39.86 -23.48 82.37
N GLU A 180 39.22 -23.36 83.53
CA GLU A 180 38.05 -24.16 83.93
C GLU A 180 36.84 -23.95 82.99
N ALA A 181 35.98 -24.96 82.93
CA ALA A 181 34.63 -24.80 82.41
C ALA A 181 33.69 -24.29 83.52
N SER A 182 32.59 -23.64 83.15
CA SER A 182 31.53 -23.27 84.08
C SER A 182 30.15 -23.71 83.57
N ALA A 183 29.45 -24.53 84.36
CA ALA A 183 28.04 -24.81 84.17
C ALA A 183 27.22 -23.90 85.11
N GLY A 184 26.51 -22.93 84.54
CA GLY A 184 25.79 -21.90 85.29
C GLY A 184 24.71 -22.50 86.17
N GLU A 185 23.77 -23.21 85.55
CA GLU A 185 22.55 -23.73 86.18
C GLU A 185 22.55 -25.26 86.34
N LEU A 186 21.71 -25.76 87.26
CA LEU A 186 21.66 -27.16 87.69
C LEU A 186 21.46 -28.17 86.54
N ASN A 187 20.64 -27.83 85.54
CA ASN A 187 20.36 -28.73 84.40
C ASN A 187 21.32 -28.53 83.21
N SER A 188 22.35 -27.70 83.36
CA SER A 188 23.25 -27.31 82.27
C SER A 188 24.57 -28.09 82.27
N VAL A 189 25.21 -28.19 81.11
CA VAL A 189 26.44 -28.97 80.89
C VAL A 189 27.49 -28.11 80.21
N ALA A 190 28.72 -28.10 80.72
CA ALA A 190 29.87 -27.43 80.12
C ALA A 190 31.05 -28.41 79.98
N PHE A 191 31.56 -28.59 78.77
CA PHE A 191 32.66 -29.53 78.48
C PHE A 191 33.74 -28.89 77.59
N GLY A 192 34.96 -28.76 78.12
CA GLY A 192 36.12 -28.19 77.42
C GLY A 192 36.69 -26.94 78.09
N ASN A 193 37.92 -26.57 77.73
CA ASN A 193 38.63 -25.41 78.29
C ASN A 193 37.89 -24.09 78.00
N LEU A 194 37.51 -23.32 79.02
CA LEU A 194 36.61 -22.15 78.92
C LEU A 194 35.22 -22.45 78.32
N ALA A 195 34.73 -23.69 78.36
CA ALA A 195 33.33 -23.97 78.02
C ALA A 195 32.41 -23.35 79.09
N THR A 196 31.38 -22.60 78.68
CA THR A 196 30.52 -21.83 79.58
C THR A 196 29.04 -21.95 79.25
N THR A 197 28.22 -22.11 80.28
CA THR A 197 26.78 -21.80 80.24
C THR A 197 26.49 -20.75 81.32
N ASP A 198 25.74 -19.71 80.97
CA ASP A 198 25.41 -18.61 81.88
C ASP A 198 24.47 -19.04 83.02
N ALA A 199 24.52 -18.32 84.16
CA ALA A 199 23.63 -18.53 85.32
C ALA A 199 22.15 -18.13 85.09
N THR A 200 21.80 -17.77 83.85
CA THR A 200 20.41 -17.60 83.39
C THR A 200 20.07 -18.50 82.20
N ALA A 201 20.98 -19.40 81.81
CA ALA A 201 20.81 -20.38 80.73
C ALA A 201 20.56 -21.78 81.32
N ASP A 202 19.35 -21.99 81.85
CA ASP A 202 18.88 -23.32 82.28
C ASP A 202 18.80 -24.31 81.09
N ARG A 203 19.06 -25.60 81.36
CA ARG A 203 19.05 -26.70 80.37
C ARG A 203 19.95 -26.43 79.14
N ALA A 204 21.04 -25.68 79.34
CA ALA A 204 21.98 -25.32 78.29
C ALA A 204 23.14 -26.32 78.17
N ILE A 205 23.68 -26.50 76.97
CA ILE A 205 24.80 -27.42 76.71
C ILE A 205 25.89 -26.65 75.95
N ALA A 206 27.10 -26.58 76.50
CA ALA A 206 28.28 -26.01 75.86
C ALA A 206 29.40 -27.06 75.77
N ILE A 207 29.78 -27.46 74.56
CA ILE A 207 30.77 -28.52 74.31
C ILE A 207 31.80 -28.03 73.28
N GLY A 208 33.03 -27.87 73.73
CA GLY A 208 34.18 -27.41 72.94
C GLY A 208 34.95 -26.28 73.65
N PRO A 209 36.25 -26.06 73.33
CA PRO A 209 37.01 -24.97 73.91
C PRO A 209 36.38 -23.61 73.59
N ASN A 210 36.13 -22.77 74.60
CA ASN A 210 35.38 -21.51 74.46
C ASN A 210 33.95 -21.66 73.88
N ALA A 211 33.33 -22.84 73.95
CA ALA A 211 31.91 -22.97 73.62
C ALA A 211 31.09 -22.22 74.68
N ALA A 212 30.12 -21.40 74.26
CA ALA A 212 29.41 -20.48 75.15
C ALA A 212 27.90 -20.45 74.89
N VAL A 213 27.10 -20.64 75.93
CA VAL A 213 25.66 -20.32 75.93
C VAL A 213 25.45 -19.14 76.88
N LEU A 214 25.15 -17.97 76.32
CA LEU A 214 25.13 -16.69 77.04
C LEU A 214 23.81 -16.44 77.80
N ALA A 215 23.76 -15.33 78.54
CA ALA A 215 22.62 -14.96 79.36
C ALA A 215 21.28 -14.97 78.59
N GLY A 216 20.25 -15.54 79.23
CA GLY A 216 18.91 -15.72 78.66
C GLY A 216 18.77 -16.83 77.61
N ALA A 217 19.85 -17.47 77.16
CA ALA A 217 19.80 -18.53 76.15
C ALA A 217 19.46 -19.92 76.74
N GLY A 218 18.37 -20.02 77.49
CA GLY A 218 17.90 -21.29 78.06
C GLY A 218 17.49 -22.31 76.99
N GLY A 219 17.69 -23.60 77.27
CA GLY A 219 17.36 -24.71 76.37
C GLY A 219 18.22 -24.82 75.12
N SER A 220 19.36 -24.14 75.07
CA SER A 220 20.21 -23.99 73.88
C SER A 220 21.49 -24.83 73.89
N VAL A 221 22.05 -25.11 72.71
CA VAL A 221 23.22 -25.99 72.54
C VAL A 221 24.33 -25.31 71.71
N ALA A 222 25.48 -25.08 72.31
CA ALA A 222 26.72 -24.70 71.64
C ALA A 222 27.64 -25.92 71.50
N LEU A 223 27.86 -26.42 70.28
CA LEU A 223 28.67 -27.61 70.00
C LEU A 223 29.78 -27.32 68.99
N GLY A 224 30.96 -26.97 69.48
CA GLY A 224 32.16 -26.68 68.70
C GLY A 224 33.08 -25.68 69.40
N SER A 225 34.37 -25.67 69.05
CA SER A 225 35.33 -24.69 69.59
C SER A 225 34.90 -23.26 69.25
N GLY A 226 34.64 -22.41 70.22
CA GLY A 226 34.12 -21.05 70.01
C GLY A 226 32.67 -20.98 69.51
N ALA A 227 31.91 -22.09 69.52
CA ALA A 227 30.49 -22.05 69.18
C ALA A 227 29.73 -21.23 70.23
N THR A 228 28.88 -20.30 69.82
CA THR A 228 28.20 -19.35 70.71
C THR A 228 26.69 -19.33 70.46
N VAL A 229 25.88 -19.43 71.50
CA VAL A 229 24.42 -19.19 71.43
C VAL A 229 24.04 -18.01 72.30
N THR A 230 23.26 -17.08 71.73
CA THR A 230 22.80 -15.85 72.41
C THR A 230 21.27 -15.75 72.49
N ALA A 231 20.55 -16.80 72.12
CA ALA A 231 19.09 -16.85 72.11
C ALA A 231 18.59 -18.20 72.63
N ALA A 232 17.41 -18.21 73.27
CA ALA A 232 16.80 -19.41 73.83
C ALA A 232 16.29 -20.38 72.76
N ASN A 233 16.32 -21.69 73.08
CA ASN A 233 15.91 -22.82 72.23
C ASN A 233 16.66 -22.93 70.88
N SER A 234 17.91 -22.46 70.82
CA SER A 234 18.72 -22.40 69.59
C SER A 234 20.02 -23.20 69.70
N VAL A 235 20.55 -23.63 68.55
CA VAL A 235 21.70 -24.53 68.42
C VAL A 235 22.78 -23.88 67.55
N ALA A 236 23.98 -23.70 68.09
CA ALA A 236 25.18 -23.37 67.32
C ALA A 236 26.03 -24.62 67.12
N LEU A 237 26.10 -25.12 65.88
CA LEU A 237 26.75 -26.39 65.54
C LEU A 237 28.00 -26.15 64.67
N GLY A 238 29.14 -26.68 65.11
CA GLY A 238 30.44 -26.47 64.49
C GLY A 238 31.25 -25.34 65.14
N ALA A 239 32.58 -25.38 64.98
CA ALA A 239 33.48 -24.40 65.57
C ALA A 239 33.19 -22.97 65.07
N GLY A 240 33.18 -21.98 65.97
CA GLY A 240 32.90 -20.58 65.66
C GLY A 240 31.49 -20.31 65.12
N SER A 241 30.56 -21.27 65.17
CA SER A 241 29.17 -21.04 64.78
C SER A 241 28.46 -20.15 65.80
N THR A 242 27.58 -19.27 65.33
CA THR A 242 26.81 -18.36 66.18
C THR A 242 25.32 -18.52 65.91
N ALA A 243 24.53 -18.89 66.91
CA ALA A 243 23.07 -18.89 66.84
C ALA A 243 22.53 -17.68 67.62
N THR A 244 21.90 -16.76 66.91
CA THR A 244 21.51 -15.43 67.43
C THR A 244 20.03 -15.14 67.24
N ARG A 245 19.31 -15.92 66.44
CA ARG A 245 17.86 -15.89 66.35
C ARG A 245 17.26 -16.87 67.37
N GLY A 246 16.25 -16.41 68.11
CA GLY A 246 15.43 -17.25 69.00
C GLY A 246 14.11 -17.63 68.33
N ALA A 247 13.07 -17.83 69.14
CA ALA A 247 11.71 -17.96 68.61
C ALA A 247 11.26 -16.70 67.87
N LEU A 248 10.70 -16.87 66.68
CA LEU A 248 10.07 -15.81 65.87
C LEU A 248 8.61 -16.20 65.62
N ALA A 249 7.67 -15.31 65.89
CA ALA A 249 6.25 -15.53 65.62
C ALA A 249 5.70 -14.48 64.65
N GLY A 250 4.75 -14.87 63.81
CA GLY A 250 4.02 -13.96 62.93
C GLY A 250 4.83 -13.41 61.74
N TYR A 251 5.94 -14.02 61.33
CA TYR A 251 6.81 -13.47 60.28
C TYR A 251 6.36 -13.82 58.87
N THR A 252 6.57 -12.93 57.91
CA THR A 252 6.26 -13.15 56.49
C THR A 252 7.41 -13.86 55.78
N ALA A 253 7.14 -14.97 55.10
CA ALA A 253 8.10 -15.67 54.24
C ALA A 253 7.82 -15.39 52.75
N VAL A 254 8.87 -15.19 51.95
CA VAL A 254 8.74 -14.96 50.51
C VAL A 254 8.17 -16.21 49.84
N GLY A 255 7.12 -16.04 49.03
CA GLY A 255 6.47 -17.13 48.29
C GLY A 255 5.44 -17.94 49.07
N LEU A 256 5.18 -17.64 50.35
CA LEU A 256 4.16 -18.32 51.17
C LEU A 256 3.03 -17.38 51.58
N SER A 257 1.78 -17.82 51.37
CA SER A 257 0.57 -17.12 51.78
C SER A 257 0.20 -17.47 53.23
N GLY A 258 0.73 -16.70 54.19
CA GLY A 258 0.39 -16.82 55.60
C GLY A 258 1.58 -16.51 56.52
N LEU A 259 1.28 -16.13 57.77
CA LEU A 259 2.30 -15.83 58.75
C LEU A 259 2.95 -17.12 59.28
N GLN A 260 4.28 -17.10 59.40
CA GLN A 260 5.10 -18.24 59.82
C GLN A 260 5.59 -18.08 61.26
N ASN A 261 5.93 -19.20 61.90
CA ASN A 261 6.47 -19.26 63.25
C ASN A 261 7.67 -20.21 63.32
N SER A 262 8.67 -19.89 64.14
CA SER A 262 9.79 -20.76 64.51
C SER A 262 10.00 -20.73 66.02
N ALA A 263 10.42 -21.86 66.60
CA ALA A 263 10.77 -21.97 68.02
C ALA A 263 12.22 -21.54 68.34
N GLY A 264 13.09 -21.47 67.33
CA GLY A 264 14.53 -21.21 67.49
C GLY A 264 15.29 -21.27 66.16
N GLU A 265 16.62 -21.34 66.24
CA GLU A 265 17.55 -21.42 65.11
C GLU A 265 18.52 -22.60 65.27
N VAL A 266 18.80 -23.33 64.19
CA VAL A 266 19.97 -24.22 64.10
C VAL A 266 20.98 -23.57 63.16
N SER A 267 22.01 -22.94 63.73
CA SER A 267 23.07 -22.24 63.00
C SER A 267 24.31 -23.11 62.86
N ILE A 268 24.69 -23.41 61.61
CA ILE A 268 25.89 -24.19 61.26
C ILE A 268 27.11 -23.32 60.92
N GLY A 269 27.06 -22.01 61.18
CA GLY A 269 28.13 -21.06 60.88
C GLY A 269 27.91 -19.71 61.57
N ALA A 270 28.54 -18.65 61.07
CA ALA A 270 28.38 -17.28 61.56
C ALA A 270 28.06 -16.31 60.42
N PRO A 271 27.56 -15.08 60.70
CA PRO A 271 27.49 -14.01 59.71
C PRO A 271 28.84 -13.79 59.03
N GLY A 272 28.88 -13.84 57.69
CA GLY A 272 30.12 -13.79 56.90
C GLY A 272 30.90 -15.12 56.80
N ALA A 273 30.56 -16.13 57.62
CA ALA A 273 31.14 -17.48 57.57
C ALA A 273 30.06 -18.59 57.63
N PRO A 274 29.13 -18.64 56.65
CA PRO A 274 28.16 -19.74 56.54
C PRO A 274 28.84 -21.05 56.11
N ARG A 275 28.20 -22.18 56.38
CA ARG A 275 28.64 -23.51 55.89
C ARG A 275 27.60 -24.12 54.96
N GLN A 276 28.06 -24.96 54.04
CA GLN A 276 27.18 -25.77 53.19
C GLN A 276 26.63 -26.94 54.01
N LEU A 277 25.32 -27.20 53.88
CA LEU A 277 24.69 -28.43 54.34
C LEU A 277 24.57 -29.39 53.16
N THR A 278 25.37 -30.44 53.12
CA THR A 278 25.44 -31.40 52.02
C THR A 278 24.66 -32.69 52.34
N ASN A 279 24.41 -33.52 51.32
CA ASN A 279 23.64 -34.77 51.43
C ASN A 279 22.18 -34.61 51.93
N VAL A 280 21.60 -33.42 51.75
CA VAL A 280 20.18 -33.15 52.04
C VAL A 280 19.29 -33.81 50.99
N ALA A 281 18.51 -34.81 51.42
CA ALA A 281 17.48 -35.43 50.59
C ALA A 281 16.42 -34.41 50.14
N ALA A 282 15.70 -34.69 49.06
CA ALA A 282 14.64 -33.80 48.60
C ALA A 282 13.50 -33.73 49.63
N GLY A 283 13.11 -32.52 50.03
CA GLY A 283 12.04 -32.29 50.99
C GLY A 283 10.68 -32.78 50.48
N THR A 284 9.87 -33.32 51.39
CA THR A 284 8.55 -33.93 51.14
C THR A 284 7.42 -33.24 51.89
N ALA A 285 7.71 -32.60 53.03
CA ALA A 285 6.80 -31.74 53.78
C ALA A 285 7.13 -30.25 53.57
N PRO A 286 6.18 -29.31 53.78
CA PRO A 286 6.41 -27.86 53.61
C PRO A 286 7.46 -27.25 54.53
N THR A 287 7.87 -27.97 55.59
CA THR A 287 8.88 -27.56 56.57
C THR A 287 10.26 -28.17 56.33
N ASP A 288 10.41 -29.02 55.30
CA ASP A 288 11.69 -29.66 54.98
C ASP A 288 12.63 -28.67 54.27
N ALA A 289 13.95 -28.84 54.46
CA ALA A 289 14.94 -28.04 53.75
C ALA A 289 15.00 -28.43 52.26
N ALA A 290 14.54 -27.54 51.38
CA ALA A 290 14.64 -27.73 49.94
C ALA A 290 16.11 -27.77 49.47
N ASN A 291 16.49 -28.82 48.74
CA ASN A 291 17.84 -28.92 48.18
C ASN A 291 17.95 -28.21 46.81
N THR A 292 19.18 -28.01 46.34
CA THR A 292 19.46 -27.28 45.08
C THR A 292 18.81 -27.94 43.86
N GLY A 293 18.59 -29.26 43.87
CA GLY A 293 17.90 -29.98 42.79
C GLY A 293 16.42 -29.61 42.71
N GLN A 294 15.74 -29.44 43.84
CA GLN A 294 14.34 -28.98 43.86
C GLN A 294 14.21 -27.54 43.35
N VAL A 295 15.10 -26.65 43.79
CA VAL A 295 15.14 -25.25 43.33
C VAL A 295 15.43 -25.16 41.83
N ALA A 296 16.39 -25.94 41.32
CA ALA A 296 16.70 -26.01 39.90
C ALA A 296 15.55 -26.60 39.07
N GLY A 297 14.80 -27.57 39.62
CA GLY A 297 13.59 -28.10 38.98
C GLY A 297 12.47 -27.07 38.85
N VAL A 298 12.29 -26.21 39.85
CA VAL A 298 11.34 -25.07 39.78
C VAL A 298 11.82 -24.02 38.77
N ALA A 299 13.11 -23.68 38.75
CA ALA A 299 13.67 -22.75 37.77
C ALA A 299 13.46 -23.25 36.33
N ALA A 300 13.79 -24.52 36.06
CA ALA A 300 13.59 -25.14 34.74
C ALA A 300 12.11 -25.18 34.32
N ALA A 301 11.16 -25.27 35.26
CA ALA A 301 9.73 -25.17 34.96
C ALA A 301 9.29 -23.73 34.60
N VAL A 302 9.92 -22.71 35.20
CA VAL A 302 9.71 -21.30 34.84
C VAL A 302 10.33 -20.99 33.47
N ASP A 303 11.53 -21.48 33.19
CA ASP A 303 12.20 -21.32 31.88
C ASP A 303 11.41 -22.02 30.77
N ALA A 304 10.86 -23.21 31.05
CA ALA A 304 9.97 -23.92 30.11
C ALA A 304 8.66 -23.16 29.83
N LEU A 305 8.11 -22.45 30.82
CA LEU A 305 6.96 -21.56 30.63
C LEU A 305 7.34 -20.34 29.78
N ALA A 306 8.51 -19.72 30.03
CA ALA A 306 9.01 -18.61 29.22
C ALA A 306 9.18 -19.00 27.75
N GLY A 307 9.69 -20.21 27.48
CA GLY A 307 9.80 -20.78 26.13
C GLY A 307 8.48 -21.06 25.40
N ALA A 308 7.34 -20.99 26.09
CA ALA A 308 6.00 -21.19 25.52
C ALA A 308 5.12 -19.92 25.54
N ALA A 309 5.57 -18.85 26.19
CA ALA A 309 4.83 -17.59 26.32
C ALA A 309 5.09 -16.64 25.15
N VAL A 310 4.09 -15.83 24.78
CA VAL A 310 4.32 -14.64 23.96
C VAL A 310 4.97 -13.58 24.85
N GLN A 311 6.11 -13.04 24.42
CA GLN A 311 6.89 -12.06 25.18
C GLN A 311 7.13 -10.79 24.36
N TYR A 312 7.41 -9.69 25.04
CA TYR A 312 7.97 -8.48 24.42
C TYR A 312 9.46 -8.67 24.17
N ASP A 313 9.96 -8.13 23.06
CA ASP A 313 11.38 -8.26 22.67
C ASP A 313 12.33 -7.56 23.65
N THR A 314 11.86 -6.48 24.27
CA THR A 314 12.61 -5.73 25.27
C THR A 314 11.69 -5.21 26.38
N THR A 315 12.28 -4.69 27.46
CA THR A 315 11.56 -4.10 28.61
C THR A 315 10.76 -2.84 28.29
N THR A 316 10.97 -2.19 27.12
CA THR A 316 10.16 -1.05 26.64
C THR A 316 8.75 -1.45 26.22
N ARG A 317 8.54 -2.72 25.84
CA ARG A 317 7.25 -3.29 25.38
C ARG A 317 6.70 -2.67 24.09
N ASP A 318 7.57 -2.07 23.28
CA ASP A 318 7.25 -1.51 21.96
C ASP A 318 7.01 -2.57 20.87
N ARG A 319 7.64 -3.74 20.99
CA ARG A 319 7.60 -4.80 19.97
C ARG A 319 7.43 -6.21 20.55
N VAL A 320 6.71 -7.04 19.80
CA VAL A 320 6.58 -8.50 19.98
C VAL A 320 6.94 -9.14 18.65
N THR A 321 8.06 -9.86 18.59
CA THR A 321 8.45 -10.69 17.44
C THR A 321 7.91 -12.11 17.64
N LEU A 322 6.92 -12.48 16.83
CA LEU A 322 6.39 -13.84 16.84
C LEU A 322 7.30 -14.81 16.08
N ALA A 323 7.38 -16.05 16.57
CA ALA A 323 8.27 -17.08 16.02
C ALA A 323 7.76 -17.73 14.72
N GLY A 324 8.59 -18.57 14.12
CA GLY A 324 8.27 -19.39 12.95
C GLY A 324 8.76 -18.79 11.62
N ALA A 325 9.30 -19.64 10.74
CA ALA A 325 9.87 -19.19 9.45
C ALA A 325 8.83 -18.64 8.45
N GLY A 326 7.54 -18.92 8.67
CA GLY A 326 6.41 -18.30 7.96
C GLY A 326 5.59 -17.35 8.84
N GLY A 327 6.14 -16.93 9.99
CA GLY A 327 5.40 -16.23 11.04
C GLY A 327 4.51 -17.15 11.89
N THR A 328 3.71 -16.53 12.76
CA THR A 328 2.70 -17.18 13.62
C THR A 328 1.32 -16.57 13.37
N THR A 329 0.30 -17.41 13.20
CA THR A 329 -1.09 -16.97 13.06
C THR A 329 -1.67 -16.52 14.41
N ILE A 330 -2.12 -15.26 14.50
CA ILE A 330 -3.00 -14.81 15.58
C ILE A 330 -4.45 -15.10 15.16
N ALA A 331 -5.16 -15.94 15.92
CA ALA A 331 -6.56 -16.31 15.68
C ALA A 331 -7.47 -15.76 16.79
N ASN A 332 -8.78 -15.77 16.56
CA ASN A 332 -9.81 -15.21 17.46
C ASN A 332 -9.60 -13.71 17.78
N LEU A 333 -9.00 -12.97 16.85
CA LEU A 333 -8.89 -11.51 16.92
C LEU A 333 -10.25 -10.87 16.60
N ALA A 334 -10.81 -10.17 17.59
CA ALA A 334 -12.05 -9.40 17.40
C ALA A 334 -11.84 -8.30 16.31
N PRO A 335 -12.90 -7.86 15.62
CA PRO A 335 -12.78 -6.78 14.64
C PRO A 335 -12.31 -5.48 15.32
N GLY A 336 -11.11 -5.01 15.00
CA GLY A 336 -10.55 -3.76 15.52
C GLY A 336 -11.30 -2.53 15.00
N ALA A 337 -11.27 -1.40 15.74
CA ALA A 337 -11.90 -0.17 15.29
C ALA A 337 -11.28 0.33 13.98
N LEU A 338 -12.10 0.58 12.96
CA LEU A 338 -11.67 1.17 11.67
C LEU A 338 -11.80 2.70 11.73
N THR A 339 -10.93 3.36 12.51
CA THR A 339 -10.82 4.82 12.58
C THR A 339 -9.41 5.30 12.22
N ASP A 340 -9.29 6.58 11.89
CA ASP A 340 -8.03 7.29 11.57
C ASP A 340 -7.01 7.33 12.71
N THR A 341 -7.48 7.12 13.94
CA THR A 341 -6.70 7.14 15.19
C THR A 341 -6.53 5.76 15.82
N SER A 342 -7.06 4.70 15.21
CA SER A 342 -7.04 3.35 15.77
C SER A 342 -5.65 2.72 15.72
N THR A 343 -5.28 2.06 16.82
CA THR A 343 -4.11 1.15 16.90
C THR A 343 -4.54 -0.30 17.09
N ASP A 344 -5.82 -0.63 16.88
CA ASP A 344 -6.31 -2.00 16.98
C ASP A 344 -5.80 -2.85 15.81
N ALA A 345 -5.47 -4.11 16.07
CA ALA A 345 -5.14 -5.05 15.01
C ALA A 345 -6.41 -5.43 14.22
N VAL A 346 -6.36 -5.30 12.90
CA VAL A 346 -7.45 -5.73 12.00
C VAL A 346 -7.40 -7.22 11.73
N ASN A 347 -8.56 -7.86 11.57
CA ASN A 347 -8.68 -9.28 11.32
C ASN A 347 -9.00 -9.62 9.84
N GLY A 348 -9.01 -10.92 9.54
CA GLY A 348 -9.20 -11.43 8.17
C GLY A 348 -10.55 -11.07 7.53
N SER A 349 -11.64 -10.96 8.30
CA SER A 349 -12.96 -10.61 7.72
C SER A 349 -13.07 -9.14 7.37
N GLN A 350 -12.40 -8.25 8.13
CA GLN A 350 -12.29 -6.83 7.81
C GLN A 350 -11.50 -6.60 6.52
N LEU A 351 -10.34 -7.26 6.37
CA LEU A 351 -9.55 -7.19 5.13
C LEU A 351 -10.30 -7.84 3.94
N TYR A 352 -11.02 -8.94 4.17
CA TYR A 352 -11.84 -9.58 3.14
C TYR A 352 -12.96 -8.64 2.64
N ALA A 353 -13.67 -7.94 3.53
CA ALA A 353 -14.68 -6.96 3.14
C ALA A 353 -14.10 -5.84 2.27
N THR A 354 -12.90 -5.34 2.62
CA THR A 354 -12.16 -4.38 1.79
C THR A 354 -11.81 -4.96 0.42
N ASN A 355 -11.32 -6.20 0.35
CA ASN A 355 -10.98 -6.87 -0.91
C ASN A 355 -12.21 -7.08 -1.82
N GLN A 356 -13.38 -7.38 -1.25
CA GLN A 356 -14.63 -7.47 -2.02
C GLN A 356 -15.02 -6.11 -2.63
N ASN A 357 -14.81 -5.01 -1.90
CA ASN A 357 -15.03 -3.65 -2.44
C ASN A 357 -14.03 -3.29 -3.56
N VAL A 358 -12.76 -3.70 -3.43
CA VAL A 358 -11.74 -3.54 -4.48
C VAL A 358 -12.08 -4.37 -5.74
N ALA A 359 -12.59 -5.59 -5.58
CA ALA A 359 -13.06 -6.42 -6.69
C ALA A 359 -14.25 -5.77 -7.42
N ASN A 360 -15.24 -5.26 -6.68
CA ASN A 360 -16.36 -4.51 -7.25
C ASN A 360 -15.90 -3.26 -8.02
N ASN A 361 -14.97 -2.48 -7.45
CA ASN A 361 -14.39 -1.32 -8.13
C ASN A 361 -13.66 -1.71 -9.42
N THR A 362 -12.89 -2.80 -9.41
CA THR A 362 -12.24 -3.34 -10.62
C THR A 362 -13.27 -3.65 -11.70
N THR A 363 -14.38 -4.32 -11.37
CA THR A 363 -15.47 -4.60 -12.32
C THR A 363 -16.15 -3.33 -12.84
N LEU A 364 -16.40 -2.33 -11.98
CA LEU A 364 -16.99 -1.05 -12.37
C LEU A 364 -16.08 -0.24 -13.30
N VAL A 365 -14.77 -0.22 -13.04
CA VAL A 365 -13.76 0.41 -13.92
C VAL A 365 -13.68 -0.32 -15.26
N THR A 366 -13.66 -1.66 -15.28
CA THR A 366 -13.71 -2.44 -16.53
C THR A 366 -14.96 -2.11 -17.35
N ASN A 367 -16.14 -2.05 -16.71
CA ASN A 367 -17.39 -1.70 -17.37
C ASN A 367 -17.40 -0.26 -17.90
N LEU A 368 -16.86 0.71 -17.15
CA LEU A 368 -16.73 2.09 -17.60
C LEU A 368 -15.79 2.21 -18.80
N THR A 369 -14.61 1.58 -18.75
CA THR A 369 -13.65 1.55 -19.86
C THR A 369 -14.27 0.91 -21.11
N ASN A 370 -14.96 -0.22 -20.97
CA ASN A 370 -15.67 -0.85 -22.08
C ASN A 370 -16.78 0.06 -22.66
N ASN A 371 -17.54 0.74 -21.80
CA ASN A 371 -18.60 1.64 -22.24
C ASN A 371 -18.07 2.92 -22.91
N ILE A 372 -16.89 3.41 -22.51
CA ILE A 372 -16.21 4.53 -23.18
C ILE A 372 -15.67 4.08 -24.55
N ASN A 373 -14.91 2.97 -24.58
CA ASN A 373 -14.31 2.44 -25.82
C ASN A 373 -15.36 2.08 -26.88
N ASN A 374 -16.52 1.56 -26.46
CA ASN A 374 -17.63 1.21 -27.35
C ASN A 374 -18.55 2.40 -27.68
N GLY A 375 -18.22 3.64 -27.28
CA GLY A 375 -19.08 4.81 -27.47
C GLY A 375 -20.48 4.66 -26.84
N ALA A 376 -20.61 3.83 -25.81
CA ALA A 376 -21.87 3.45 -25.20
C ALA A 376 -22.29 4.37 -24.04
N VAL A 377 -21.38 5.20 -23.51
CA VAL A 377 -21.67 6.23 -22.50
C VAL A 377 -20.91 7.52 -22.80
N GLY A 378 -21.53 8.67 -22.56
CA GLY A 378 -20.96 10.00 -22.83
C GLY A 378 -21.94 10.94 -23.56
N PRO A 379 -21.55 12.21 -23.79
CA PRO A 379 -22.35 13.19 -24.55
C PRO A 379 -22.30 12.95 -26.08
N VAL A 380 -21.30 12.21 -26.55
CA VAL A 380 -21.20 11.67 -27.91
C VAL A 380 -21.20 10.15 -27.79
N ARG A 381 -22.06 9.48 -28.55
CA ARG A 381 -22.24 8.03 -28.54
C ARG A 381 -22.28 7.51 -29.97
N TYR A 382 -21.96 6.23 -30.18
CA TYR A 382 -22.16 5.60 -31.48
C TYR A 382 -23.64 5.21 -31.63
N SER A 383 -24.29 5.70 -32.67
CA SER A 383 -25.64 5.28 -33.04
C SER A 383 -25.59 3.83 -33.52
N ASN A 384 -26.47 2.98 -32.99
CA ASN A 384 -26.62 1.62 -33.49
C ASN A 384 -27.18 1.68 -34.92
N ALA A 385 -26.47 1.11 -35.88
CA ALA A 385 -26.83 1.10 -37.30
C ALA A 385 -28.24 0.53 -37.58
N GLY A 386 -28.79 -0.30 -36.67
CA GLY A 386 -30.17 -0.80 -36.78
C GLY A 386 -31.27 0.18 -36.34
N THR A 387 -30.98 1.18 -35.50
CA THR A 387 -31.99 2.06 -34.88
C THR A 387 -31.43 3.45 -34.51
N PRO A 388 -31.26 4.38 -35.48
CA PRO A 388 -30.70 5.71 -35.24
C PRO A 388 -31.68 6.73 -34.61
N THR A 389 -32.84 6.30 -34.13
CA THR A 389 -33.98 7.16 -33.72
C THR A 389 -34.00 7.57 -32.24
N VAL A 390 -33.07 7.07 -31.42
CA VAL A 390 -32.91 7.51 -30.03
C VAL A 390 -31.88 8.64 -29.98
N PRO A 391 -32.17 9.81 -29.37
CA PRO A 391 -31.18 10.88 -29.20
C PRO A 391 -29.91 10.37 -28.52
N ASN A 392 -28.76 10.86 -28.98
CA ASN A 392 -27.47 10.17 -28.84
C ASN A 392 -26.80 10.34 -27.45
N GLY A 393 -27.59 10.34 -26.37
CA GLY A 393 -27.15 10.47 -24.98
C GLY A 393 -27.04 11.89 -24.42
N GLY A 394 -27.07 12.91 -25.27
CA GLY A 394 -27.03 14.32 -24.86
C GLY A 394 -28.39 14.89 -24.43
N VAL A 395 -28.35 16.00 -23.70
CA VAL A 395 -29.50 16.92 -23.56
C VAL A 395 -29.77 17.56 -24.93
N PRO A 396 -31.02 17.65 -25.41
CA PRO A 396 -31.32 18.31 -26.67
C PRO A 396 -30.84 19.77 -26.69
N THR A 397 -30.08 20.11 -27.73
CA THR A 397 -29.55 21.46 -27.98
C THR A 397 -29.79 21.83 -29.44
N ASN A 398 -30.01 23.12 -29.70
CA ASN A 398 -30.14 23.68 -31.06
C ASN A 398 -28.78 24.18 -31.61
N ASP A 399 -27.70 24.06 -30.84
CA ASP A 399 -26.36 24.53 -31.15
C ASP A 399 -25.32 23.45 -30.79
N VAL A 400 -24.32 23.28 -31.66
CA VAL A 400 -23.16 22.39 -31.50
C VAL A 400 -21.91 23.17 -31.92
N THR A 401 -21.37 23.97 -31.01
CA THR A 401 -20.13 24.72 -31.22
C THR A 401 -18.91 23.79 -31.09
N LEU A 402 -18.10 23.69 -32.16
CA LEU A 402 -16.79 23.04 -32.12
C LEU A 402 -15.68 24.08 -31.90
N ALA A 403 -15.02 24.03 -30.74
CA ALA A 403 -13.89 24.88 -30.41
C ALA A 403 -12.56 24.11 -30.54
N GLY A 404 -11.55 24.75 -31.14
CA GLY A 404 -10.20 24.21 -31.24
C GLY A 404 -9.32 24.56 -30.03
N ALA A 405 -8.09 24.03 -30.02
CA ALA A 405 -7.09 24.38 -28.99
C ALA A 405 -6.58 25.84 -29.08
N ALA A 406 -6.90 26.54 -30.16
CA ALA A 406 -6.69 27.97 -30.35
C ALA A 406 -8.03 28.64 -30.68
N ALA A 407 -8.16 29.93 -30.34
CA ALA A 407 -9.38 30.70 -30.57
C ALA A 407 -9.58 30.98 -32.08
N GLY A 408 -10.46 30.20 -32.72
CA GLY A 408 -10.85 30.37 -34.11
C GLY A 408 -11.82 29.28 -34.58
N PRO A 409 -12.42 29.42 -35.79
CA PRO A 409 -13.30 28.40 -36.36
C PRO A 409 -12.56 27.08 -36.63
N VAL A 410 -13.21 25.95 -36.36
CA VAL A 410 -12.69 24.61 -36.67
C VAL A 410 -13.24 24.12 -38.01
N GLY A 411 -12.37 23.60 -38.88
CA GLY A 411 -12.78 22.99 -40.15
C GLY A 411 -13.45 21.63 -39.94
N LEU A 412 -14.67 21.46 -40.49
CA LEU A 412 -15.33 20.16 -40.59
C LEU A 412 -14.90 19.49 -41.91
N HIS A 413 -14.16 18.40 -41.79
CA HIS A 413 -13.64 17.60 -42.90
C HIS A 413 -14.30 16.22 -42.93
N ASN A 414 -14.22 15.51 -44.06
CA ASN A 414 -14.89 14.23 -44.31
C ASN A 414 -16.43 14.28 -44.18
N VAL A 415 -17.02 15.45 -44.39
CA VAL A 415 -18.48 15.63 -44.55
C VAL A 415 -18.87 15.07 -45.92
N ALA A 416 -19.63 13.98 -45.94
CA ALA A 416 -20.21 13.42 -47.17
C ALA A 416 -21.18 14.40 -47.85
N ASP A 417 -21.48 14.17 -49.12
CA ASP A 417 -22.43 15.00 -49.87
C ASP A 417 -23.83 14.98 -49.22
N GLY A 418 -24.25 16.13 -48.68
CA GLY A 418 -25.56 16.29 -48.05
C GLY A 418 -26.69 16.32 -49.07
N THR A 419 -27.87 15.82 -48.71
CA THR A 419 -29.03 15.76 -49.61
C THR A 419 -29.53 17.17 -49.94
N ILE A 420 -29.34 17.64 -51.19
CA ILE A 420 -29.83 18.95 -51.64
C ILE A 420 -31.31 18.84 -52.02
N ALA A 421 -32.20 18.97 -51.03
CA ALA A 421 -33.65 18.94 -51.20
C ALA A 421 -34.35 19.92 -50.23
N ALA A 422 -35.55 20.38 -50.59
CA ALA A 422 -36.35 21.25 -49.73
C ALA A 422 -36.73 20.53 -48.43
N GLY A 423 -36.35 21.11 -47.28
CA GLY A 423 -36.55 20.50 -45.95
C GLY A 423 -35.44 19.56 -45.50
N SER A 424 -34.34 19.44 -46.25
CA SER A 424 -33.13 18.73 -45.80
C SER A 424 -32.47 19.45 -44.61
N THR A 425 -31.88 18.66 -43.71
CA THR A 425 -31.06 19.11 -42.57
C THR A 425 -29.60 18.66 -42.69
N ASP A 426 -29.21 18.09 -43.83
CA ASP A 426 -27.85 17.62 -44.07
C ASP A 426 -26.87 18.79 -44.25
N ALA A 427 -25.65 18.65 -43.75
CA ALA A 427 -24.58 19.61 -44.02
C ALA A 427 -24.06 19.44 -45.45
N VAL A 428 -23.98 20.53 -46.22
CA VAL A 428 -23.36 20.53 -47.56
C VAL A 428 -21.86 20.74 -47.49
N ASN A 429 -21.10 20.08 -48.37
CA ASN A 429 -19.65 20.19 -48.41
C ASN A 429 -19.13 21.11 -49.55
N GLY A 430 -17.82 21.36 -49.56
CA GLY A 430 -17.19 22.26 -50.54
C GLY A 430 -17.26 21.79 -52.00
N GLY A 431 -17.33 20.48 -52.27
CA GLY A 431 -17.46 19.95 -53.63
C GLY A 431 -18.84 20.22 -54.23
N GLN A 432 -19.88 20.13 -53.41
CA GLN A 432 -21.25 20.49 -53.79
C GLN A 432 -21.38 21.99 -54.09
N VAL A 433 -20.75 22.84 -53.27
CA VAL A 433 -20.70 24.29 -53.51
C VAL A 433 -19.87 24.66 -54.73
N SER A 434 -18.73 23.99 -54.97
CA SER A 434 -17.93 24.16 -56.19
C SER A 434 -18.75 23.81 -57.44
N THR A 435 -19.45 22.68 -57.42
CA THR A 435 -20.30 22.24 -58.55
C THR A 435 -21.36 23.29 -58.93
N LEU A 436 -21.94 23.96 -57.93
CA LEU A 436 -22.88 25.07 -58.16
C LEU A 436 -22.18 26.34 -58.70
N GLN A 437 -20.95 26.62 -58.29
CA GLN A 437 -20.15 27.72 -58.82
C GLN A 437 -19.74 27.47 -60.27
N ASP A 438 -19.35 26.24 -60.63
CA ASP A 438 -18.99 25.84 -62.00
C ASP A 438 -20.22 25.95 -62.94
N GLN A 439 -21.40 25.53 -62.47
CA GLN A 439 -22.66 25.70 -63.21
C GLN A 439 -23.02 27.19 -63.43
N LEU A 440 -22.76 28.05 -62.44
CA LEU A 440 -22.98 29.50 -62.55
C LEU A 440 -21.96 30.16 -63.49
N ALA A 441 -20.70 29.75 -63.45
CA ALA A 441 -19.64 30.26 -64.31
C ALA A 441 -19.86 29.90 -65.80
N ALA A 442 -20.38 28.70 -66.08
CA ALA A 442 -20.78 28.30 -67.43
C ALA A 442 -21.89 29.22 -67.98
N LEU A 443 -22.91 29.53 -67.17
CA LEU A 443 -23.99 30.45 -67.54
C LEU A 443 -23.50 31.90 -67.75
N ASP A 444 -22.48 32.33 -67.01
CA ASP A 444 -21.91 33.69 -67.13
C ASP A 444 -21.17 33.90 -68.46
N ALA A 445 -20.60 32.83 -69.02
CA ALA A 445 -19.83 32.83 -70.27
C ALA A 445 -20.70 32.88 -71.53
N ASP A 446 -21.88 32.26 -71.53
CA ASP A 446 -22.80 32.23 -72.68
C ASP A 446 -23.67 33.50 -72.81
N ALA A 447 -23.64 34.40 -71.81
CA ALA A 447 -24.49 35.59 -71.77
C ALA A 447 -23.97 36.75 -72.63
N VAL A 448 -24.86 37.43 -73.36
CA VAL A 448 -24.54 38.74 -73.97
C VAL A 448 -24.49 39.81 -72.88
N ARG A 449 -23.32 40.42 -72.69
CA ARG A 449 -23.04 41.39 -71.61
C ARG A 449 -22.95 42.81 -72.16
N TYR A 450 -23.16 43.78 -71.28
CA TYR A 450 -22.63 45.13 -71.49
C TYR A 450 -21.16 45.18 -71.09
N ASP A 451 -20.34 45.94 -71.81
CA ASP A 451 -18.89 46.00 -71.62
C ASP A 451 -18.50 46.54 -70.24
N THR A 452 -19.35 47.42 -69.68
CA THR A 452 -19.19 47.98 -68.35
C THR A 452 -20.55 48.19 -67.68
N ALA A 453 -20.54 48.47 -66.37
CA ALA A 453 -21.73 48.74 -65.58
C ALA A 453 -22.58 49.95 -66.04
N THR A 454 -22.03 50.87 -66.86
CA THR A 454 -22.78 52.02 -67.39
C THR A 454 -23.77 51.63 -68.49
N ARG A 455 -23.56 50.48 -69.14
CA ARG A 455 -24.41 49.91 -70.22
C ARG A 455 -24.38 50.68 -71.56
N ASP A 456 -23.44 51.60 -71.75
CA ASP A 456 -23.33 52.41 -72.99
C ASP A 456 -22.80 51.62 -74.21
N ARG A 457 -22.28 50.40 -74.03
CA ARG A 457 -21.71 49.57 -75.11
C ARG A 457 -21.92 48.08 -74.85
N ILE A 458 -22.12 47.35 -75.96
CA ILE A 458 -22.07 45.89 -76.05
C ILE A 458 -21.08 45.55 -77.17
N THR A 459 -19.98 44.89 -76.83
CA THR A 459 -19.00 44.32 -77.76
C THR A 459 -19.28 42.83 -77.91
N LEU A 460 -19.80 42.41 -79.06
CA LEU A 460 -20.17 41.02 -79.31
C LEU A 460 -18.92 40.20 -79.69
N GLY A 461 -18.68 39.10 -78.99
CA GLY A 461 -17.41 38.34 -79.01
C GLY A 461 -17.07 37.52 -80.27
N GLY A 462 -17.79 37.71 -81.38
CA GLY A 462 -17.51 36.99 -82.64
C GLY A 462 -16.24 37.51 -83.32
N ALA A 463 -15.30 36.61 -83.64
CA ALA A 463 -14.01 36.98 -84.25
C ALA A 463 -14.11 37.60 -85.66
N GLY A 464 -15.24 37.43 -86.34
CA GLY A 464 -15.59 38.13 -87.60
C GLY A 464 -16.72 39.15 -87.43
N GLY A 465 -16.97 39.62 -86.19
CA GLY A 465 -18.24 40.19 -85.76
C GLY A 465 -19.28 39.12 -85.43
N THR A 466 -20.41 39.55 -84.86
CA THR A 466 -21.55 38.68 -84.51
C THR A 466 -22.81 39.15 -85.23
N THR A 467 -23.47 38.24 -85.95
CA THR A 467 -24.70 38.54 -86.69
C THR A 467 -25.89 38.73 -85.74
N ILE A 468 -26.37 39.97 -85.61
CA ILE A 468 -27.66 40.24 -84.98
C ILE A 468 -28.78 40.01 -86.01
N ALA A 469 -29.31 38.78 -86.04
CA ALA A 469 -30.42 38.42 -86.91
C ALA A 469 -31.79 38.90 -86.34
N ASN A 470 -32.83 38.85 -87.17
CA ASN A 470 -34.22 39.24 -86.81
C ASN A 470 -34.38 40.70 -86.32
N LEU A 471 -33.48 41.60 -86.70
CA LEU A 471 -33.66 43.04 -86.51
C LEU A 471 -34.87 43.54 -87.31
N ARG A 472 -35.91 44.00 -86.60
CA ARG A 472 -37.03 44.74 -87.19
C ARG A 472 -36.51 45.97 -87.96
N PRO A 473 -37.08 46.35 -89.12
CA PRO A 473 -36.71 47.58 -89.80
C PRO A 473 -36.91 48.79 -88.88
N GLY A 474 -35.83 49.50 -88.55
CA GLY A 474 -35.87 50.69 -87.69
C GLY A 474 -36.48 51.90 -88.39
N LEU A 475 -36.94 52.90 -87.64
CA LEU A 475 -37.48 54.14 -88.21
C LEU A 475 -36.36 54.97 -88.87
N LEU A 476 -36.53 55.36 -90.14
CA LEU A 476 -35.61 56.28 -90.82
C LEU A 476 -36.05 57.73 -90.59
N THR A 477 -35.52 58.35 -89.53
CA THR A 477 -35.54 59.80 -89.30
C THR A 477 -34.14 60.31 -88.97
N ASP A 478 -33.95 61.62 -89.06
CA ASP A 478 -32.74 62.38 -88.70
C ASP A 478 -32.32 62.23 -87.22
N THR A 479 -33.24 61.78 -86.37
CA THR A 479 -33.10 61.64 -84.91
C THR A 479 -33.14 60.19 -84.42
N SER A 480 -33.24 59.22 -85.33
CA SER A 480 -33.39 57.80 -84.97
C SER A 480 -32.10 57.17 -84.46
N THR A 481 -32.20 56.49 -83.31
CA THR A 481 -31.13 55.62 -82.77
C THR A 481 -31.47 54.13 -82.92
N GLU A 482 -32.47 53.78 -83.74
CA GLU A 482 -32.84 52.39 -84.00
C GLU A 482 -31.87 51.72 -84.99
N ALA A 483 -31.63 50.42 -84.82
CA ALA A 483 -30.75 49.67 -85.71
C ALA A 483 -31.38 49.48 -87.09
N VAL A 484 -30.75 50.03 -88.14
CA VAL A 484 -31.14 49.77 -89.53
C VAL A 484 -30.74 48.37 -89.96
N ASN A 485 -31.58 47.73 -90.78
CA ASN A 485 -31.33 46.38 -91.30
C ASN A 485 -31.05 46.36 -92.82
N GLY A 486 -30.66 45.19 -93.33
CA GLY A 486 -30.15 45.04 -94.70
C GLY A 486 -31.12 45.45 -95.81
N SER A 487 -32.44 45.29 -95.63
CA SER A 487 -33.41 45.67 -96.67
C SER A 487 -33.57 47.19 -96.80
N GLN A 488 -33.31 47.94 -95.73
CA GLN A 488 -33.37 49.40 -95.71
C GLN A 488 -32.17 50.01 -96.45
N LEU A 489 -30.96 49.51 -96.19
CA LEU A 489 -29.77 49.90 -96.95
C LEU A 489 -29.85 49.50 -98.42
N TYR A 490 -30.41 48.32 -98.72
CA TYR A 490 -30.63 47.86 -100.10
C TYR A 490 -31.55 48.82 -100.89
N ALA A 491 -32.65 49.29 -100.28
CA ALA A 491 -33.54 50.25 -100.90
C ALA A 491 -32.84 51.58 -101.25
N THR A 492 -31.96 52.09 -100.37
CA THR A 492 -31.16 53.29 -100.64
C THR A 492 -30.19 53.08 -101.81
N ASN A 493 -29.51 51.93 -101.87
CA ASN A 493 -28.54 51.64 -102.94
C ASN A 493 -29.19 51.61 -104.35
N GLN A 494 -30.43 51.13 -104.47
CA GLN A 494 -31.17 51.15 -105.74
C GLN A 494 -31.41 52.57 -106.27
N ASN A 495 -31.65 53.55 -105.38
CA ASN A 495 -31.82 54.96 -105.78
C ASN A 495 -30.50 55.59 -106.26
N VAL A 496 -29.38 55.23 -105.64
CA VAL A 496 -28.04 55.69 -106.08
C VAL A 496 -27.72 55.19 -107.49
N ALA A 497 -28.05 53.92 -107.79
CA ALA A 497 -27.84 53.34 -109.13
C ALA A 497 -28.62 54.09 -110.24
N ASN A 498 -29.86 54.52 -109.96
CA ASN A 498 -30.66 55.30 -110.91
C ASN A 498 -30.02 56.67 -111.23
N ASN A 499 -29.49 57.36 -110.22
CA ASN A 499 -28.81 58.66 -110.42
C ASN A 499 -27.56 58.53 -111.32
N THR A 500 -26.77 57.46 -111.14
CA THR A 500 -25.61 57.16 -111.99
C THR A 500 -25.98 57.03 -113.47
N THR A 501 -27.11 56.38 -113.77
CA THR A 501 -27.64 56.23 -115.14
C THR A 501 -28.03 57.58 -115.75
N LEU A 502 -28.71 58.45 -114.99
CA LEU A 502 -29.14 59.77 -115.47
C LEU A 502 -27.96 60.70 -115.78
N ILE A 503 -26.93 60.71 -114.93
CA ILE A 503 -25.71 61.50 -115.13
C ILE A 503 -24.96 61.04 -116.39
N THR A 504 -24.87 59.73 -116.63
CA THR A 504 -24.25 59.14 -117.83
C THR A 504 -24.94 59.61 -119.13
N ASN A 505 -26.27 59.69 -119.12
CA ASN A 505 -27.05 60.18 -120.26
C ASN A 505 -26.82 61.68 -120.55
N LEU A 506 -26.68 62.51 -119.50
CA LEU A 506 -26.40 63.93 -119.68
C LEU A 506 -25.02 64.18 -120.30
N THR A 507 -23.98 63.52 -119.76
CA THR A 507 -22.60 63.60 -120.27
C THR A 507 -22.51 63.21 -121.76
N THR A 508 -23.24 62.16 -122.15
CA THR A 508 -23.27 61.67 -123.55
C THR A 508 -23.90 62.68 -124.52
N ASN A 509 -24.91 63.44 -124.10
CA ASN A 509 -25.57 64.42 -124.96
C ASN A 509 -24.77 65.72 -125.15
N VAL A 510 -24.01 66.14 -124.13
CA VAL A 510 -23.13 67.31 -124.20
C VAL A 510 -21.91 67.02 -125.08
N ASN A 511 -21.21 65.90 -124.84
CA ASN A 511 -19.98 65.56 -125.57
C ASN A 511 -20.20 65.37 -127.08
N ASN A 512 -21.40 64.94 -127.50
CA ASN A 512 -21.76 64.75 -128.90
C ASN A 512 -22.36 66.01 -129.58
N GLY A 513 -22.35 67.17 -128.91
CA GLY A 513 -22.87 68.43 -129.48
C GLY A 513 -24.40 68.42 -129.72
N GLY A 514 -25.13 67.55 -129.04
CA GLY A 514 -26.55 67.31 -129.30
C GLY A 514 -27.46 68.49 -128.97
N VAL A 515 -27.05 69.37 -128.06
CA VAL A 515 -27.82 70.52 -127.56
C VAL A 515 -26.93 71.74 -127.35
N GLY A 516 -27.34 72.90 -127.91
CA GLY A 516 -26.61 74.17 -127.79
C GLY A 516 -26.85 75.12 -128.99
N PRO A 517 -26.54 76.42 -128.86
CA PRO A 517 -26.69 77.42 -129.92
C PRO A 517 -25.56 77.37 -130.98
N VAL A 518 -24.50 76.60 -130.73
CA VAL A 518 -23.45 76.29 -131.72
C VAL A 518 -23.45 74.77 -131.91
N ARG A 519 -23.49 74.32 -133.16
CA ARG A 519 -23.49 72.90 -133.55
C ARG A 519 -22.48 72.66 -134.67
N TYR A 520 -21.79 71.52 -134.60
CA TYR A 520 -20.90 71.07 -135.66
C TYR A 520 -21.68 70.28 -136.72
N SER A 521 -21.57 70.70 -137.98
CA SER A 521 -22.12 69.97 -139.13
C SER A 521 -21.29 68.72 -139.44
N ASN A 522 -21.94 67.57 -139.56
CA ASN A 522 -21.30 66.32 -139.99
C ASN A 522 -20.77 66.43 -141.44
N ALA A 523 -19.59 65.90 -141.71
CA ALA A 523 -18.78 66.16 -142.91
C ALA A 523 -19.30 65.54 -144.23
N GLY A 524 -20.53 65.05 -144.28
CA GLY A 524 -21.10 64.35 -145.44
C GLY A 524 -21.84 65.25 -146.45
N THR A 525 -22.71 66.15 -145.98
CA THR A 525 -23.65 66.91 -146.84
C THR A 525 -24.05 68.27 -146.20
N PRO A 526 -23.37 69.37 -146.54
CA PRO A 526 -23.62 70.69 -145.93
C PRO A 526 -24.73 71.48 -146.66
N THR A 527 -25.99 71.04 -146.57
CA THR A 527 -27.13 71.67 -147.28
C THR A 527 -28.31 72.10 -146.39
N VAL A 528 -28.14 72.12 -145.07
CA VAL A 528 -29.08 72.72 -144.11
C VAL A 528 -28.30 73.67 -143.19
N PRO A 529 -28.74 74.91 -142.93
CA PRO A 529 -27.98 75.89 -142.15
C PRO A 529 -27.65 75.44 -140.72
N ASN A 530 -26.43 75.76 -140.26
CA ASN A 530 -25.99 75.53 -138.88
C ASN A 530 -26.67 76.48 -137.89
N GLY A 531 -27.91 76.13 -137.48
CA GLY A 531 -28.46 76.52 -136.18
C GLY A 531 -28.69 78.02 -135.90
N GLY A 532 -28.77 78.87 -136.92
CA GLY A 532 -28.98 80.32 -136.77
C GLY A 532 -29.82 80.93 -137.89
N VAL A 533 -30.42 82.10 -137.62
CA VAL A 533 -31.15 82.87 -138.63
C VAL A 533 -30.13 83.57 -139.54
N PRO A 534 -30.21 83.48 -140.88
CA PRO A 534 -29.23 84.10 -141.77
C PRO A 534 -29.18 85.63 -141.66
N THR A 535 -27.98 86.19 -141.57
CA THR A 535 -27.71 87.65 -141.59
C THR A 535 -26.39 87.92 -142.32
N ASN A 536 -26.23 89.15 -142.83
CA ASN A 536 -25.02 89.60 -143.56
C ASN A 536 -23.94 90.20 -142.63
N ASP A 537 -24.13 90.17 -141.31
CA ASP A 537 -23.21 90.72 -140.29
C ASP A 537 -22.92 89.65 -139.21
N VAL A 538 -21.71 89.69 -138.65
CA VAL A 538 -21.22 88.82 -137.56
C VAL A 538 -20.49 89.69 -136.53
N THR A 539 -21.25 90.46 -135.76
CA THR A 539 -20.70 91.38 -134.76
C THR A 539 -20.31 90.63 -133.48
N LEU A 540 -19.00 90.39 -133.28
CA LEU A 540 -18.47 89.87 -132.01
C LEU A 540 -18.39 90.99 -130.97
N THR A 541 -19.14 90.86 -129.88
CA THR A 541 -19.16 91.84 -128.78
C THR A 541 -18.54 91.27 -127.50
N GLY A 542 -17.71 92.08 -126.85
CA GLY A 542 -17.17 91.79 -125.52
C GLY A 542 -18.07 92.33 -124.40
N ALA A 543 -17.74 92.02 -123.15
CA ALA A 543 -18.49 92.47 -121.98
C ALA A 543 -18.43 94.00 -121.70
N ALA A 544 -17.70 94.76 -122.52
CA ALA A 544 -17.66 96.21 -122.52
C ALA A 544 -17.62 96.74 -123.97
N ALA A 545 -18.14 97.95 -124.20
CA ALA A 545 -18.32 98.50 -125.53
C ALA A 545 -16.97 98.91 -126.17
N GLY A 546 -16.45 98.06 -127.05
CA GLY A 546 -15.24 98.28 -127.85
C GLY A 546 -15.00 97.11 -128.82
N PRO A 547 -14.08 97.26 -129.81
CA PRO A 547 -13.78 96.20 -130.77
C PRO A 547 -13.10 95.00 -130.11
N VAL A 548 -13.43 93.79 -130.58
CA VAL A 548 -12.93 92.51 -130.04
C VAL A 548 -11.86 91.92 -130.95
N GLY A 549 -10.81 91.34 -130.37
CA GLY A 549 -9.73 90.66 -131.11
C GLY A 549 -10.16 89.32 -131.71
N LEU A 550 -9.91 89.14 -133.01
CA LEU A 550 -10.03 87.85 -133.69
C LEU A 550 -8.70 87.08 -133.57
N HIS A 551 -8.73 85.99 -132.81
CA HIS A 551 -7.57 85.12 -132.57
C HIS A 551 -7.70 83.79 -133.34
N ASN A 552 -6.59 83.07 -133.52
CA ASN A 552 -6.48 81.88 -134.38
C ASN A 552 -6.89 82.09 -135.86
N VAL A 553 -6.82 83.34 -136.33
CA VAL A 553 -6.81 83.67 -137.76
C VAL A 553 -5.55 83.05 -138.38
N ALA A 554 -5.73 82.02 -139.20
CA ALA A 554 -4.66 81.44 -140.00
C ALA A 554 -4.03 82.53 -140.90
N ALA A 555 -2.73 82.41 -141.24
CA ALA A 555 -2.01 83.46 -141.95
C ALA A 555 -2.64 83.73 -143.33
N GLY A 556 -3.37 84.85 -143.44
CA GLY A 556 -4.08 85.23 -144.66
C GLY A 556 -3.14 85.45 -145.85
N SER A 557 -3.64 85.15 -147.05
CA SER A 557 -2.89 85.30 -148.30
C SER A 557 -2.60 86.78 -148.59
N ILE A 558 -1.33 87.19 -148.48
CA ILE A 558 -0.90 88.57 -148.75
C ILE A 558 -0.71 88.74 -150.28
N ALA A 559 -1.82 88.93 -150.98
CA ALA A 559 -1.89 89.21 -152.41
C ALA A 559 -2.97 90.24 -152.74
N ALA A 560 -2.79 91.01 -153.82
CA ALA A 560 -3.75 92.02 -154.23
C ALA A 560 -5.09 91.38 -154.65
N GLY A 561 -6.19 91.78 -154.00
CA GLY A 561 -7.52 91.20 -154.18
C GLY A 561 -7.89 90.10 -153.19
N SER A 562 -7.01 89.75 -152.24
CA SER A 562 -7.33 88.84 -151.13
C SER A 562 -8.39 89.43 -150.19
N THR A 563 -9.29 88.57 -149.70
CA THR A 563 -10.27 88.88 -148.63
C THR A 563 -9.92 88.22 -147.30
N ASP A 564 -8.72 87.62 -147.19
CA ASP A 564 -8.25 86.98 -145.96
C ASP A 564 -7.77 88.03 -144.94
N ALA A 565 -7.91 87.71 -143.64
CA ALA A 565 -7.34 88.54 -142.57
C ALA A 565 -5.88 88.16 -142.27
N VAL A 566 -5.01 89.16 -142.09
CA VAL A 566 -3.61 89.00 -141.67
C VAL A 566 -3.49 88.99 -140.14
N ASN A 567 -2.48 88.31 -139.59
CA ASN A 567 -2.31 88.13 -138.15
C ASN A 567 -0.98 88.71 -137.60
N GLY A 568 -0.95 89.00 -136.30
CA GLY A 568 0.19 89.64 -135.63
C GLY A 568 1.49 88.81 -135.62
N GLY A 569 1.42 87.50 -135.84
CA GLY A 569 2.60 86.65 -135.99
C GLY A 569 3.43 86.98 -137.24
N GLN A 570 2.77 87.50 -138.29
CA GLN A 570 3.42 88.00 -139.51
C GLN A 570 4.19 89.32 -139.29
N VAL A 571 4.12 89.91 -138.09
CA VAL A 571 4.80 91.19 -137.74
C VAL A 571 5.76 91.03 -136.56
N ALA A 572 5.37 90.31 -135.50
CA ALA A 572 6.17 90.20 -134.27
C ALA A 572 7.43 89.33 -134.42
N ALA A 573 7.43 88.36 -135.33
CA ALA A 573 8.53 87.39 -135.50
C ALA A 573 9.89 88.00 -135.91
N LEU A 574 9.94 89.29 -136.25
CA LEU A 574 11.13 89.98 -136.74
C LEU A 574 11.99 90.63 -135.63
N GLN A 575 11.45 90.88 -134.43
CA GLN A 575 12.05 91.84 -133.49
C GLN A 575 12.64 91.28 -132.19
N ASP A 576 12.04 90.24 -131.58
CA ASP A 576 12.35 89.91 -130.17
C ASP A 576 13.57 88.98 -129.95
N GLN A 577 14.06 88.28 -130.98
CA GLN A 577 15.08 87.23 -130.80
C GLN A 577 16.49 87.74 -130.41
N ILE A 578 16.75 89.05 -130.47
CA ILE A 578 18.13 89.60 -130.48
C ILE A 578 18.63 90.07 -129.11
N THR A 579 17.75 90.48 -128.18
CA THR A 579 18.16 91.29 -127.01
C THR A 579 18.41 90.49 -125.72
N ALA A 580 17.87 89.27 -125.59
CA ALA A 580 17.71 88.61 -124.27
C ALA A 580 18.92 87.82 -123.72
N VAL A 581 19.95 87.54 -124.53
CA VAL A 581 20.96 86.49 -124.20
C VAL A 581 22.13 86.99 -123.33
N GLY A 582 22.45 88.28 -123.36
CA GLY A 582 23.72 88.81 -122.80
C GLY A 582 23.85 88.91 -121.28
N ALA A 583 22.76 88.83 -120.52
CA ALA A 583 22.74 89.28 -119.11
C ALA A 583 23.10 88.20 -118.06
N ASN A 584 23.08 86.91 -118.42
CA ASN A 584 23.07 85.80 -117.44
C ASN A 584 24.34 84.95 -117.39
N ALA A 585 25.45 85.41 -117.98
CA ALA A 585 26.71 84.66 -118.06
C ALA A 585 27.71 85.08 -116.98
N VAL A 586 28.42 84.11 -116.39
CA VAL A 586 29.64 84.38 -115.58
C VAL A 586 30.76 84.82 -116.52
N GLN A 587 31.45 85.91 -116.16
CA GLN A 587 32.51 86.52 -116.98
C GLN A 587 33.81 86.62 -116.18
N TYR A 588 34.94 86.66 -116.88
CA TYR A 588 36.22 87.06 -116.30
C TYR A 588 36.26 88.57 -116.14
N ASP A 589 36.89 89.07 -115.07
CA ASP A 589 36.93 90.51 -114.76
C ASP A 589 37.58 91.34 -115.86
N THR A 590 38.55 90.73 -116.56
CA THR A 590 39.27 91.32 -117.68
C THR A 590 39.56 90.25 -118.74
N ALA A 591 40.00 90.70 -119.92
CA ALA A 591 40.44 89.81 -120.99
C ALA A 591 41.65 88.91 -120.64
N ALA A 592 42.38 89.18 -119.53
CA ALA A 592 43.52 88.38 -119.09
C ALA A 592 43.12 87.02 -118.48
N ARG A 593 41.88 86.87 -118.00
CA ARG A 593 41.31 85.63 -117.42
C ARG A 593 42.02 85.07 -116.18
N ASP A 594 42.88 85.87 -115.58
CA ASP A 594 43.59 85.61 -114.32
C ASP A 594 42.68 85.70 -113.08
N ARG A 595 41.56 86.43 -113.17
CA ARG A 595 40.60 86.59 -112.07
C ARG A 595 39.13 86.52 -112.51
N VAL A 596 38.31 85.93 -111.64
CA VAL A 596 36.84 85.98 -111.69
C VAL A 596 36.34 86.48 -110.33
N THR A 597 35.73 87.66 -110.29
CA THR A 597 35.03 88.21 -109.13
C THR A 597 33.55 87.85 -109.25
N PHE A 598 33.14 86.81 -108.54
CA PHE A 598 31.73 86.41 -108.51
C PHE A 598 30.90 87.48 -107.77
N GLY A 599 29.89 88.04 -108.43
CA GLY A 599 29.19 89.27 -108.02
C GLY A 599 28.23 89.19 -106.82
N GLY A 600 28.37 88.19 -105.95
CA GLY A 600 27.55 88.08 -104.74
C GLY A 600 28.02 89.01 -103.63
N ALA A 601 27.11 89.78 -103.03
CA ALA A 601 27.44 90.81 -102.03
C ALA A 601 28.10 90.26 -100.74
N ASN A 602 27.90 88.98 -100.43
CA ASN A 602 28.55 88.27 -99.31
C ASN A 602 29.51 87.16 -99.83
N GLY A 603 30.03 87.32 -101.05
CA GLY A 603 30.61 86.24 -101.85
C GLY A 603 29.56 85.41 -102.59
N THR A 604 30.01 84.42 -103.38
CA THR A 604 29.15 83.53 -104.16
C THR A 604 29.51 82.07 -103.90
N THR A 605 28.51 81.25 -103.59
CA THR A 605 28.70 79.82 -103.31
C THR A 605 28.97 79.05 -104.59
N LEU A 606 30.20 78.58 -104.76
CA LEU A 606 30.55 77.57 -105.77
C LEU A 606 30.16 76.19 -105.23
N THR A 607 29.05 75.63 -105.74
CA THR A 607 28.60 74.27 -105.45
C THR A 607 28.96 73.30 -106.58
N ASN A 608 28.87 71.99 -106.32
CA ASN A 608 29.32 70.93 -107.21
C ASN A 608 30.82 71.01 -107.59
N VAL A 609 31.66 71.57 -106.70
CA VAL A 609 33.11 71.53 -106.81
C VAL A 609 33.59 70.12 -106.46
N ALA A 610 34.24 69.44 -107.40
CA ALA A 610 34.84 68.12 -107.19
C ALA A 610 35.90 68.16 -106.06
N ALA A 611 36.24 67.01 -105.49
CA ALA A 611 37.31 66.94 -104.51
C ALA A 611 38.66 67.12 -105.21
N GLY A 612 39.29 68.29 -105.07
CA GLY A 612 40.59 68.60 -105.67
C GLY A 612 41.72 67.76 -105.10
N GLU A 613 42.83 67.60 -105.83
CA GLU A 613 43.97 66.81 -105.33
C GLU A 613 44.59 67.47 -104.09
N ILE A 614 44.73 66.73 -102.98
CA ILE A 614 45.40 67.22 -101.77
C ILE A 614 46.88 66.82 -101.84
N SER A 615 47.67 67.60 -102.59
CA SER A 615 49.13 67.48 -102.67
C SER A 615 49.80 68.84 -102.54
N ALA A 616 51.09 68.86 -102.19
CA ALA A 616 51.83 70.09 -101.87
C ALA A 616 52.04 71.06 -103.06
N THR A 617 51.68 70.64 -104.27
CA THR A 617 51.79 71.41 -105.52
C THR A 617 50.44 71.64 -106.21
N SER A 618 49.33 71.18 -105.60
CA SER A 618 48.00 71.33 -106.17
C SER A 618 47.52 72.79 -106.15
N THR A 619 46.82 73.18 -107.21
CA THR A 619 46.10 74.46 -107.30
C THR A 619 44.58 74.25 -107.42
N ASP A 620 44.10 73.04 -107.17
CA ASP A 620 42.67 72.73 -107.22
C ASP A 620 41.89 73.40 -106.09
N ALA A 621 40.63 73.75 -106.37
CA ALA A 621 39.72 74.23 -105.34
C ALA A 621 39.29 73.07 -104.41
N VAL A 622 39.80 73.05 -103.18
CA VAL A 622 39.34 72.09 -102.15
C VAL A 622 37.90 72.37 -101.75
N ASN A 623 37.09 71.31 -101.61
CA ASN A 623 35.68 71.43 -101.26
C ASN A 623 35.42 71.20 -99.75
N GLY A 624 34.20 71.54 -99.31
CA GLY A 624 33.81 71.48 -97.89
C GLY A 624 33.91 70.08 -97.27
N ALA A 625 33.77 69.00 -98.05
CA ALA A 625 33.89 67.64 -97.53
C ALA A 625 35.35 67.29 -97.16
N GLN A 626 36.32 67.80 -97.92
CA GLN A 626 37.75 67.60 -97.67
C GLN A 626 38.21 68.34 -96.41
N LEU A 627 37.78 69.60 -96.23
CA LEU A 627 38.04 70.36 -95.01
C LEU A 627 37.33 69.74 -93.79
N ASN A 628 36.11 69.24 -93.97
CA ASN A 628 35.37 68.54 -92.92
C ASN A 628 36.09 67.26 -92.47
N ALA A 629 36.61 66.44 -93.39
CA ALA A 629 37.37 65.23 -93.05
C ALA A 629 38.61 65.53 -92.18
N THR A 630 39.34 66.62 -92.50
CA THR A 630 40.45 67.10 -91.68
C THR A 630 39.97 67.56 -90.29
N ASN A 631 38.89 68.33 -90.21
CA ASN A 631 38.33 68.82 -88.95
C ASN A 631 37.80 67.69 -88.05
N VAL A 632 37.21 66.64 -88.63
CA VAL A 632 36.79 65.42 -87.91
C VAL A 632 37.99 64.72 -87.28
N ASN A 633 39.11 64.59 -88.01
CA ASN A 633 40.34 64.00 -87.46
C ASN A 633 40.95 64.84 -86.33
N VAL A 634 40.88 66.18 -86.41
CA VAL A 634 41.29 67.06 -85.32
C VAL A 634 40.39 66.89 -84.09
N ALA A 635 39.06 66.85 -84.27
CA ALA A 635 38.10 66.63 -83.18
C ALA A 635 38.25 65.24 -82.52
N ASN A 636 38.57 64.21 -83.31
CA ASN A 636 38.89 62.87 -82.80
C ASN A 636 40.15 62.90 -81.92
N ASN A 637 41.21 63.61 -82.35
CA ASN A 637 42.41 63.78 -81.54
C ASN A 637 42.14 64.55 -80.23
N THR A 638 41.36 65.63 -80.27
CA THR A 638 40.93 66.36 -79.06
C THR A 638 40.15 65.45 -78.10
N THR A 639 39.26 64.61 -78.63
CA THR A 639 38.47 63.65 -77.84
C THR A 639 39.37 62.57 -77.23
N ALA A 640 40.33 62.03 -77.99
CA ALA A 640 41.29 61.03 -77.50
C ALA A 640 42.19 61.57 -76.38
N ILE A 641 42.65 62.83 -76.49
CA ILE A 641 43.45 63.49 -75.46
C ILE A 641 42.63 63.68 -74.17
N ASN A 642 41.40 64.17 -74.27
CA ASN A 642 40.50 64.33 -73.10
C ASN A 642 40.20 62.98 -72.42
N ASN A 643 39.97 61.92 -73.21
CA ASN A 643 39.76 60.56 -72.69
C ASN A 643 41.01 60.04 -71.97
N LEU A 644 42.22 60.28 -72.51
CA LEU A 644 43.47 59.89 -71.87
C LEU A 644 43.69 60.62 -70.53
N THR A 645 43.38 61.91 -70.44
CA THR A 645 43.38 62.66 -69.18
C THR A 645 42.39 62.06 -68.17
N GLY A 646 41.19 61.67 -68.61
CA GLY A 646 40.22 60.97 -67.77
C GLY A 646 40.73 59.62 -67.24
N VAL A 647 41.38 58.82 -68.09
CA VAL A 647 42.00 57.55 -67.71
C VAL A 647 43.12 57.73 -66.69
N VAL A 648 44.02 58.71 -66.89
CA VAL A 648 45.11 59.00 -65.94
C VAL A 648 44.57 59.42 -64.58
N ASN A 649 43.56 60.30 -64.52
CA ASN A 649 42.91 60.68 -63.27
C ASN A 649 42.21 59.48 -62.59
N THR A 650 41.58 58.61 -63.38
CA THR A 650 40.94 57.39 -62.88
C THR A 650 41.95 56.40 -62.28
N ILE A 651 43.11 56.22 -62.93
CA ILE A 651 44.21 55.39 -62.42
C ILE A 651 44.80 56.00 -61.14
N SER A 652 45.04 57.32 -61.11
CA SER A 652 45.55 58.02 -59.92
C SER A 652 44.64 57.81 -58.70
N ASN A 653 43.33 58.02 -58.87
CA ASN A 653 42.34 57.78 -57.82
C ASN A 653 42.25 56.30 -57.43
N SER A 654 42.39 55.39 -58.40
CA SER A 654 42.36 53.94 -58.14
C SER A 654 43.56 53.48 -57.31
N VAL A 655 44.75 54.03 -57.54
CA VAL A 655 45.96 53.73 -56.76
C VAL A 655 45.86 54.30 -55.34
N THR A 656 45.33 55.51 -55.16
CA THR A 656 45.04 56.06 -53.82
C THR A 656 44.05 55.19 -53.06
N ASN A 657 42.89 54.88 -53.68
CA ASN A 657 41.88 54.00 -53.10
C ASN A 657 42.44 52.61 -52.75
N LEU A 658 43.32 52.03 -53.57
CA LEU A 658 43.94 50.73 -53.28
C LEU A 658 44.87 50.81 -52.07
N GLY A 659 45.62 51.90 -51.91
CA GLY A 659 46.45 52.17 -50.73
C GLY A 659 45.61 52.28 -49.46
N ASP A 660 44.52 53.06 -49.52
CA ASP A 660 43.58 53.23 -48.40
C ASP A 660 42.83 51.92 -48.08
N GLN A 661 42.50 51.11 -49.09
CA GLN A 661 41.87 49.80 -48.89
C GLN A 661 42.81 48.77 -48.24
N VAL A 662 44.11 48.80 -48.55
CA VAL A 662 45.11 47.98 -47.82
C VAL A 662 45.28 48.48 -46.39
N ALA A 663 45.43 49.79 -46.20
CA ALA A 663 45.65 50.40 -44.88
C ALA A 663 44.47 50.18 -43.91
N ASN A 664 43.23 50.21 -44.42
CA ASN A 664 42.01 49.97 -43.63
C ASN A 664 41.57 48.49 -43.64
N GLY A 665 42.36 47.55 -44.18
CA GLY A 665 42.08 46.12 -44.15
C GLY A 665 40.85 45.66 -44.95
N ALA A 666 40.47 46.41 -45.99
CA ALA A 666 39.37 46.10 -46.90
C ALA A 666 39.77 45.12 -48.03
N ILE A 667 41.07 44.91 -48.27
CA ILE A 667 41.60 43.90 -49.19
C ILE A 667 42.81 43.19 -48.58
N GLY A 668 42.82 41.86 -48.67
CA GLY A 668 43.81 40.98 -48.04
C GLY A 668 43.24 39.57 -47.80
N PRO A 669 44.06 38.61 -47.32
CA PRO A 669 43.63 37.25 -46.97
C PRO A 669 42.82 37.18 -45.66
N VAL A 670 42.91 38.23 -44.84
CA VAL A 670 42.04 38.49 -43.68
C VAL A 670 41.59 39.94 -43.83
N GLN A 671 40.28 40.16 -43.88
CA GLN A 671 39.66 41.49 -43.96
C GLN A 671 38.82 41.75 -42.72
N TYR A 672 38.69 43.01 -42.34
CA TYR A 672 37.73 43.42 -41.30
C TYR A 672 36.32 43.44 -41.87
N SER A 673 35.39 42.74 -41.23
CA SER A 673 33.96 42.94 -41.49
C SER A 673 33.51 44.28 -40.92
N ASN A 674 32.62 44.97 -41.63
CA ASN A 674 31.95 46.16 -41.10
C ASN A 674 31.10 45.74 -39.88
N PRO A 675 31.31 46.29 -38.67
CA PRO A 675 30.56 45.90 -37.48
C PRO A 675 29.04 46.09 -37.63
N ASP A 676 28.60 47.06 -38.44
CA ASP A 676 27.17 47.31 -38.68
C ASP A 676 26.53 46.33 -39.68
N THR A 677 27.32 45.57 -40.46
CA THR A 677 26.81 44.65 -41.51
C THR A 677 27.71 43.40 -41.67
N PRO A 678 27.62 42.39 -40.77
CA PRO A 678 28.57 41.28 -40.71
C PRO A 678 28.32 40.11 -41.69
N THR A 679 27.46 40.27 -42.70
CA THR A 679 26.89 39.15 -43.48
C THR A 679 27.61 38.81 -44.80
N THR A 680 28.64 39.54 -45.20
CA THR A 680 29.46 39.24 -46.39
C THR A 680 30.78 38.57 -46.00
N PRO A 681 31.15 37.41 -46.57
CA PRO A 681 32.45 36.77 -46.31
C PRO A 681 33.64 37.71 -46.60
N ASN A 682 34.67 37.63 -45.76
CA ASN A 682 35.83 38.52 -45.70
C ASN A 682 36.87 38.32 -46.83
N GLY A 683 36.41 38.09 -48.06
CA GLY A 683 37.16 38.16 -49.32
C GLY A 683 38.30 37.17 -49.55
N GLY A 684 38.62 36.30 -48.58
CA GLY A 684 39.62 35.24 -48.73
C GLY A 684 39.16 34.07 -49.59
N VAL A 685 40.13 33.28 -50.09
CA VAL A 685 39.85 31.97 -50.68
C VAL A 685 39.33 31.03 -49.58
N ARG A 686 38.18 30.38 -49.80
CA ARG A 686 37.63 29.42 -48.83
C ARG A 686 38.58 28.24 -48.63
N THR A 687 39.13 28.15 -47.43
CA THR A 687 39.92 27.03 -46.91
C THR A 687 39.17 26.35 -45.78
N ASN A 688 39.39 25.05 -45.57
CA ASN A 688 38.82 24.28 -44.46
C ASN A 688 39.66 24.39 -43.17
N ASP A 689 40.84 25.03 -43.22
CA ASP A 689 41.78 25.18 -42.11
C ASP A 689 42.39 26.60 -42.12
N LEU A 690 42.70 27.13 -40.93
CA LEU A 690 43.33 28.43 -40.67
C LEU A 690 44.40 28.26 -39.58
N THR A 691 45.59 27.83 -39.99
CA THR A 691 46.71 27.62 -39.05
C THR A 691 47.37 28.96 -38.66
N LEU A 692 47.06 29.46 -37.46
CA LEU A 692 47.69 30.64 -36.88
C LEU A 692 49.05 30.29 -36.26
N VAL A 693 50.14 30.64 -36.94
CA VAL A 693 51.52 30.39 -36.47
C VAL A 693 52.14 31.64 -35.82
N GLY A 694 52.76 31.43 -34.66
CA GLY A 694 53.57 32.46 -33.98
C GLY A 694 55.01 32.49 -34.49
N ALA A 695 55.79 33.48 -34.02
CA ALA A 695 57.23 33.58 -34.32
C ALA A 695 58.09 32.48 -33.65
N ALA A 696 57.49 31.63 -32.82
CA ALA A 696 58.10 30.45 -32.22
C ALA A 696 57.21 29.21 -32.44
N PRO A 697 57.76 27.99 -32.55
CA PRO A 697 56.94 26.79 -32.77
C PRO A 697 56.08 26.46 -31.53
N GLY A 698 54.77 26.67 -31.64
CA GLY A 698 53.82 26.40 -30.57
C GLY A 698 52.40 26.84 -30.94
N ALA A 699 51.40 26.41 -30.15
CA ALA A 699 50.03 26.84 -30.34
C ALA A 699 49.84 28.31 -29.91
N VAL A 700 49.19 29.11 -30.75
CA VAL A 700 48.85 30.51 -30.45
C VAL A 700 47.52 30.57 -29.70
N ALA A 701 47.49 31.25 -28.56
CA ALA A 701 46.25 31.48 -27.82
C ALA A 701 45.46 32.64 -28.45
N LEU A 702 44.18 32.40 -28.79
CA LEU A 702 43.26 33.45 -29.23
C LEU A 702 42.61 34.08 -27.99
N HIS A 703 42.84 35.38 -27.81
CA HIS A 703 42.25 36.18 -26.74
C HIS A 703 41.20 37.15 -27.31
N ASN A 704 40.31 37.66 -26.45
CA ASN A 704 39.19 38.52 -26.83
C ASN A 704 38.20 37.87 -27.84
N VAL A 705 38.08 36.54 -27.80
CA VAL A 705 37.02 35.80 -28.51
C VAL A 705 35.70 36.03 -27.75
N GLY A 706 34.71 36.63 -28.42
CA GLY A 706 33.37 36.84 -27.86
C GLY A 706 32.61 35.54 -27.60
N ASP A 707 31.40 35.66 -27.05
CA ASP A 707 30.54 34.49 -26.79
C ASP A 707 29.91 33.99 -28.11
N GLY A 708 30.43 32.90 -28.67
CA GLY A 708 29.91 32.27 -29.90
C GLY A 708 28.57 31.57 -29.69
N ALA A 709 27.71 31.53 -30.70
CA ALA A 709 26.37 30.97 -30.58
C ALA A 709 26.39 29.44 -30.34
N ILE A 710 25.84 28.98 -29.20
CA ILE A 710 25.74 27.55 -28.88
C ILE A 710 24.42 26.99 -29.44
N ALA A 711 24.45 26.60 -30.72
CA ALA A 711 23.31 26.01 -31.44
C ALA A 711 23.74 24.87 -32.37
N ALA A 712 22.82 23.96 -32.70
CA ALA A 712 23.08 22.88 -33.64
C ALA A 712 23.38 23.43 -35.05
N GLY A 713 24.56 23.11 -35.59
CA GLY A 713 25.04 23.67 -36.86
C GLY A 713 25.75 25.02 -36.76
N SER A 714 25.98 25.54 -35.55
CA SER A 714 26.85 26.71 -35.34
C SER A 714 28.28 26.43 -35.76
N THR A 715 28.94 27.46 -36.31
CA THR A 715 30.36 27.46 -36.69
C THR A 715 31.18 28.47 -35.88
N ASP A 716 30.60 29.05 -34.84
CA ASP A 716 31.25 30.08 -34.02
C ASP A 716 32.30 29.47 -33.07
N ALA A 717 33.38 30.21 -32.83
CA ALA A 717 34.37 29.83 -31.84
C ALA A 717 33.83 30.08 -30.42
N VAL A 718 33.71 29.02 -29.61
CA VAL A 718 33.34 29.13 -28.19
C VAL A 718 34.53 29.49 -27.32
N ASN A 719 34.33 30.39 -26.36
CA ASN A 719 35.39 30.84 -25.46
C ASN A 719 35.40 30.07 -24.11
N GLY A 720 36.46 30.27 -23.32
CA GLY A 720 36.63 29.60 -22.02
C GLY A 720 35.57 29.96 -20.97
N GLY A 721 34.99 31.16 -21.03
CA GLY A 721 33.90 31.58 -20.15
C GLY A 721 32.60 30.80 -20.42
N GLN A 722 32.29 30.57 -21.70
CA GLN A 722 31.13 29.76 -22.11
C GLN A 722 31.28 28.30 -21.71
N ILE A 723 32.47 27.72 -21.89
CA ILE A 723 32.78 26.34 -21.47
C ILE A 723 32.71 26.22 -19.93
N TYR A 724 33.15 27.24 -19.20
CA TYR A 724 33.02 27.30 -17.76
C TYR A 724 31.55 27.43 -17.31
N GLY A 725 30.74 28.26 -17.98
CA GLY A 725 29.29 28.36 -17.76
C GLY A 725 28.53 27.06 -18.06
N LEU A 726 28.93 26.33 -19.10
CA LEU A 726 28.41 24.97 -19.35
C LEU A 726 28.81 24.01 -18.22
N THR A 727 30.04 24.11 -17.72
CA THR A 727 30.55 23.25 -16.62
C THR A 727 29.79 23.49 -15.31
N THR A 728 29.50 24.76 -14.95
CA THR A 728 28.67 25.09 -13.78
C THR A 728 27.20 24.73 -13.98
N THR A 729 26.70 24.73 -15.21
CA THR A 729 25.36 24.22 -15.55
C THR A 729 25.28 22.69 -15.38
N VAL A 730 26.29 21.95 -15.88
CA VAL A 730 26.38 20.48 -15.74
C VAL A 730 26.53 20.05 -14.27
N ALA A 731 27.21 20.83 -13.44
CA ALA A 731 27.30 20.59 -11.99
C ALA A 731 25.94 20.67 -11.26
N ASN A 732 24.92 21.28 -11.88
CA ASN A 732 23.54 21.35 -11.37
C ASN A 732 22.57 20.46 -12.17
N ALA A 733 23.06 19.69 -13.14
CA ALA A 733 22.24 18.83 -13.99
C ALA A 733 21.98 17.46 -13.34
N VAL A 734 20.82 16.87 -13.63
CA VAL A 734 20.48 15.52 -13.16
C VAL A 734 21.32 14.48 -13.90
N THR A 735 22.29 13.90 -13.19
CA THR A 735 23.15 12.84 -13.71
C THR A 735 22.61 11.45 -13.37
N TYR A 736 22.93 10.47 -14.22
CA TYR A 736 22.70 9.06 -13.93
C TYR A 736 23.88 8.55 -13.11
N THR A 737 23.61 7.72 -12.11
CA THR A 737 24.68 7.01 -11.40
C THR A 737 25.38 6.05 -12.35
N THR A 738 26.69 5.92 -12.16
CA THR A 738 27.53 4.96 -12.91
C THR A 738 28.07 3.89 -12.00
N ASP A 739 28.39 2.73 -12.57
CA ASP A 739 29.19 1.70 -11.91
C ASP A 739 30.66 2.15 -11.77
N ALA A 740 31.50 1.29 -11.19
CA ALA A 740 32.93 1.53 -10.99
C ALA A 740 33.75 1.50 -12.31
N GLN A 741 33.08 1.27 -13.45
CA GLN A 741 33.65 1.20 -14.80
C GLN A 741 33.15 2.36 -15.68
N GLY A 742 32.24 3.21 -15.18
CA GLY A 742 31.67 4.36 -15.88
C GLY A 742 30.38 4.09 -16.66
N ASN A 743 29.83 2.87 -16.62
CA ASN A 743 28.57 2.55 -17.30
C ASN A 743 27.37 3.03 -16.48
N ARG A 744 26.31 3.53 -17.13
CA ARG A 744 25.11 4.07 -16.48
C ARG A 744 24.27 2.93 -15.87
N THR A 745 23.91 3.03 -14.59
CA THR A 745 23.16 1.99 -13.87
C THR A 745 21.63 2.17 -13.92
N ASN A 746 21.13 2.97 -14.88
CA ASN A 746 19.71 3.37 -15.03
C ASN A 746 19.03 3.96 -13.78
N THR A 747 19.82 4.35 -12.79
CA THR A 747 19.39 5.01 -11.56
C THR A 747 19.90 6.45 -11.54
N VAL A 748 19.25 7.31 -10.76
CA VAL A 748 19.55 8.74 -10.63
C VAL A 748 19.67 9.05 -9.15
N ALA A 749 20.78 9.65 -8.74
CA ALA A 749 21.00 10.10 -7.38
C ALA A 749 20.89 11.64 -7.33
N LEU A 750 19.84 12.15 -6.69
CA LEU A 750 19.66 13.58 -6.50
C LEU A 750 20.53 14.04 -5.32
N VAL A 751 21.72 14.59 -5.63
CA VAL A 751 22.67 15.05 -4.61
C VAL A 751 22.35 16.49 -4.23
N GLY A 752 21.75 16.69 -3.06
CA GLY A 752 21.56 18.02 -2.48
C GLY A 752 22.85 18.59 -1.86
N GLY A 753 22.83 19.86 -1.46
CA GLY A 753 23.96 20.52 -0.78
C GLY A 753 24.34 19.93 0.59
N ASN A 754 23.61 18.92 1.06
CA ASN A 754 23.97 18.06 2.19
C ASN A 754 23.59 16.62 1.82
N ALA A 755 24.56 15.70 1.81
CA ALA A 755 24.37 14.31 1.43
C ALA A 755 23.43 13.50 2.35
N ALA A 756 23.09 14.03 3.54
CA ALA A 756 22.14 13.43 4.47
C ALA A 756 20.72 14.06 4.41
N ALA A 757 20.48 15.03 3.53
CA ALA A 757 19.19 15.72 3.42
C ALA A 757 18.40 15.28 2.16
N PRO A 758 17.11 14.90 2.29
CA PRO A 758 16.26 14.58 1.14
C PRO A 758 16.08 15.77 0.19
N VAL A 759 16.14 15.53 -1.12
CA VAL A 759 15.89 16.54 -2.16
C VAL A 759 14.41 16.59 -2.53
N THR A 760 13.79 17.76 -2.43
CA THR A 760 12.41 17.99 -2.87
C THR A 760 12.32 18.16 -4.38
N VAL A 761 11.57 17.30 -5.07
CA VAL A 761 11.30 17.45 -6.51
C VAL A 761 10.00 18.24 -6.71
N SER A 762 10.11 19.44 -7.30
CA SER A 762 9.00 20.35 -7.54
C SER A 762 8.68 20.48 -9.04
N ASN A 763 7.53 21.08 -9.37
CA ASN A 763 7.05 21.26 -10.75
C ASN A 763 6.91 19.96 -11.59
N VAL A 764 6.67 18.82 -10.93
CA VAL A 764 6.38 17.54 -11.60
C VAL A 764 4.97 17.59 -12.19
N ALA A 765 4.86 17.43 -13.52
CA ALA A 765 3.57 17.32 -14.20
C ALA A 765 2.80 16.07 -13.75
N ALA A 766 1.50 16.01 -14.06
CA ALA A 766 0.69 14.83 -13.72
C ALA A 766 1.06 13.65 -14.65
N GLY A 767 1.77 12.64 -14.13
CA GLY A 767 2.17 11.45 -14.89
C GLY A 767 0.98 10.57 -15.29
N ALA A 768 1.08 9.79 -16.36
CA ALA A 768 -0.01 8.91 -16.79
C ALA A 768 -0.29 7.83 -15.74
N VAL A 769 -1.52 7.77 -15.20
CA VAL A 769 -1.94 6.74 -14.24
C VAL A 769 -2.45 5.52 -15.01
N ALA A 770 -1.51 4.68 -15.46
CA ALA A 770 -1.78 3.47 -16.24
C ALA A 770 -0.88 2.30 -15.81
N ALA A 771 -1.32 1.06 -16.01
CA ALA A 771 -0.66 -0.16 -15.52
C ALA A 771 0.76 -0.42 -16.09
N THR A 772 1.14 0.27 -17.16
CA THR A 772 2.47 0.20 -17.79
C THR A 772 3.24 1.52 -17.72
N SER A 773 2.76 2.48 -16.93
CA SER A 773 3.38 3.79 -16.80
C SER A 773 4.68 3.71 -15.99
N ASN A 774 5.68 4.45 -16.44
CA ASN A 774 6.93 4.69 -15.70
C ASN A 774 7.05 6.16 -15.27
N ASP A 775 5.96 6.92 -15.39
CA ASP A 775 5.92 8.34 -15.04
C ASP A 775 5.90 8.54 -13.52
N ALA A 776 6.53 9.60 -13.04
CA ALA A 776 6.42 10.01 -11.64
C ALA A 776 5.02 10.58 -11.35
N VAL A 777 4.28 9.94 -10.45
CA VAL A 777 3.02 10.50 -9.93
C VAL A 777 3.30 11.67 -9.00
N ASN A 778 2.59 12.79 -9.18
CA ASN A 778 2.80 13.99 -8.39
C ASN A 778 1.85 14.08 -7.17
N GLY A 779 2.11 15.08 -6.31
CA GLY A 779 1.35 15.26 -5.07
C GLY A 779 -0.15 15.53 -5.27
N SER A 780 -0.57 16.18 -6.37
CA SER A 780 -2.00 16.44 -6.62
C SER A 780 -2.74 15.19 -7.10
N GLN A 781 -2.07 14.27 -7.78
CA GLN A 781 -2.64 12.97 -8.17
C GLN A 781 -2.82 12.04 -6.97
N LEU A 782 -1.81 11.99 -6.07
CA LEU A 782 -1.92 11.26 -4.82
C LEU A 782 -3.02 11.88 -3.92
N TYR A 783 -3.09 13.21 -3.84
CA TYR A 783 -4.17 13.89 -3.12
C TYR A 783 -5.55 13.60 -3.71
N ALA A 784 -5.73 13.65 -5.03
CA ALA A 784 -6.99 13.29 -5.69
C ALA A 784 -7.39 11.84 -5.41
N THR A 785 -6.41 10.92 -5.40
CA THR A 785 -6.63 9.51 -5.02
C THR A 785 -7.09 9.40 -3.57
N ASN A 786 -6.43 10.09 -2.64
CA ASN A 786 -6.77 10.09 -1.23
C ASN A 786 -8.16 10.71 -0.95
N GLN A 787 -8.54 11.77 -1.67
CA GLN A 787 -9.88 12.37 -1.60
C GLN A 787 -10.96 11.40 -2.11
N ASN A 788 -10.69 10.67 -3.20
CA ASN A 788 -11.60 9.65 -3.70
C ASN A 788 -11.74 8.47 -2.71
N VAL A 789 -10.64 8.04 -2.08
CA VAL A 789 -10.67 7.04 -1.01
C VAL A 789 -11.49 7.54 0.18
N ALA A 790 -11.30 8.78 0.63
CA ALA A 790 -12.07 9.36 1.73
C ALA A 790 -13.59 9.42 1.42
N ALA A 791 -13.97 9.80 0.20
CA ALA A 791 -15.37 9.80 -0.24
C ALA A 791 -15.97 8.36 -0.29
N VAL A 792 -15.19 7.38 -0.71
CA VAL A 792 -15.57 5.96 -0.66
C VAL A 792 -15.73 5.49 0.79
N THR A 793 -14.83 5.86 1.70
CA THR A 793 -14.94 5.56 3.15
C THR A 793 -16.20 6.18 3.76
N THR A 794 -16.54 7.43 3.45
CA THR A 794 -17.79 8.07 3.91
C THR A 794 -19.03 7.33 3.40
N THR A 795 -19.01 6.90 2.14
CA THR A 795 -20.10 6.12 1.53
C THR A 795 -20.21 4.72 2.16
N ALA A 796 -19.08 4.05 2.39
CA ALA A 796 -19.02 2.73 3.01
C ALA A 796 -19.48 2.76 4.48
N ASN A 797 -19.11 3.79 5.26
CA ASN A 797 -19.59 3.96 6.64
C ASN A 797 -21.10 4.21 6.70
N THR A 798 -21.65 4.94 5.72
CA THR A 798 -23.10 5.13 5.58
C THR A 798 -23.80 3.80 5.28
N ALA A 799 -23.26 2.99 4.37
CA ALA A 799 -23.77 1.65 4.07
C ALA A 799 -23.65 0.68 5.25
N LEU A 800 -22.56 0.73 6.02
CA LEU A 800 -22.34 -0.09 7.22
C LEU A 800 -23.31 0.28 8.37
N THR A 801 -23.68 1.55 8.48
CA THR A 801 -24.69 2.03 9.43
C THR A 801 -26.10 1.56 9.06
N LEU A 802 -26.43 1.54 7.75
CA LEU A 802 -27.67 0.95 7.26
C LEU A 802 -27.69 -0.58 7.43
N GLY A 803 -26.56 -1.26 7.19
CA GLY A 803 -26.39 -2.70 7.38
C GLY A 803 -26.65 -3.15 8.82
N GLN A 804 -26.09 -2.47 9.81
CA GLN A 804 -26.29 -2.81 11.23
C GLN A 804 -27.74 -2.67 11.72
N ASN A 805 -28.57 -1.87 11.03
CA ASN A 805 -30.00 -1.71 11.34
C ASN A 805 -30.92 -2.66 10.55
N SER A 806 -30.35 -3.60 9.78
CA SER A 806 -31.08 -4.60 8.98
C SER A 806 -31.08 -5.98 9.63
N VAL A 807 -32.00 -6.86 9.21
CA VAL A 807 -32.17 -8.20 9.79
C VAL A 807 -30.96 -9.09 9.47
N GLN A 808 -30.21 -9.46 10.50
CA GLN A 808 -29.02 -10.30 10.35
C GLN A 808 -29.37 -11.79 10.46
N TYR A 809 -28.86 -12.58 9.51
CA TYR A 809 -28.92 -14.04 9.51
C TYR A 809 -27.68 -14.64 10.18
N ASP A 810 -27.78 -15.86 10.69
CA ASP A 810 -26.59 -16.70 10.97
C ASP A 810 -25.91 -17.16 9.65
N GLU A 811 -24.66 -17.66 9.76
CA GLU A 811 -23.85 -18.06 8.59
C GLU A 811 -24.54 -19.14 7.73
N THR A 812 -25.32 -20.01 8.38
CA THR A 812 -26.11 -21.09 7.79
C THR A 812 -27.48 -20.67 7.26
N ARG A 813 -27.92 -19.42 7.49
CA ARG A 813 -29.27 -18.88 7.16
C ARG A 813 -30.43 -19.69 7.76
N THR A 814 -30.18 -20.31 8.91
CA THR A 814 -31.10 -21.09 9.73
C THR A 814 -31.73 -20.31 10.87
N SER A 815 -31.17 -19.15 11.23
CA SER A 815 -31.62 -18.28 12.31
C SER A 815 -31.50 -16.80 11.92
N VAL A 816 -32.29 -15.95 12.56
CA VAL A 816 -32.21 -14.49 12.44
C VAL A 816 -32.09 -13.87 13.83
N THR A 817 -31.09 -13.00 14.01
CA THR A 817 -30.86 -12.30 15.29
C THR A 817 -31.32 -10.85 15.16
N LEU A 818 -32.44 -10.52 15.79
CA LEU A 818 -32.96 -9.16 15.86
C LEU A 818 -32.33 -8.44 17.07
N ASN A 819 -31.68 -7.29 16.83
CA ASN A 819 -31.07 -6.45 17.87
C ASN A 819 -30.02 -7.19 18.73
N ALA A 820 -28.93 -7.63 18.10
CA ALA A 820 -27.86 -8.40 18.75
C ALA A 820 -27.24 -7.65 19.96
N GLY A 821 -27.50 -8.15 21.17
CA GLY A 821 -27.04 -7.56 22.43
C GLY A 821 -27.98 -6.52 23.07
N GLY A 822 -29.09 -6.19 22.42
CA GLY A 822 -30.09 -5.25 22.93
C GLY A 822 -31.28 -5.91 23.65
N ALA A 823 -32.27 -5.09 24.03
CA ALA A 823 -33.54 -5.57 24.56
C ALA A 823 -34.38 -6.27 23.47
N ALA A 824 -35.23 -7.20 23.88
CA ALA A 824 -36.05 -8.02 22.98
C ALA A 824 -36.96 -7.19 22.06
N THR A 825 -36.77 -7.33 20.75
CA THR A 825 -37.52 -6.58 19.72
C THR A 825 -38.91 -7.17 19.49
N ALA A 826 -39.95 -6.35 19.60
CA ALA A 826 -41.31 -6.75 19.27
C ALA A 826 -41.51 -6.82 17.74
N ILE A 827 -41.93 -7.98 17.23
CA ILE A 827 -42.29 -8.17 15.82
C ILE A 827 -43.79 -7.90 15.67
N HIS A 828 -44.14 -6.81 14.99
CA HIS A 828 -45.53 -6.42 14.70
C HIS A 828 -45.96 -6.88 13.29
N ASN A 829 -47.26 -6.85 13.02
CA ASN A 829 -47.86 -7.24 11.73
C ASN A 829 -47.57 -8.67 11.27
N VAL A 830 -47.27 -9.59 12.20
CA VAL A 830 -47.13 -11.03 11.92
C VAL A 830 -48.50 -11.60 11.55
N ALA A 831 -48.66 -12.00 10.29
CA ALA A 831 -49.86 -12.68 9.80
C ALA A 831 -50.10 -14.02 10.52
N ALA A 832 -51.29 -14.60 10.36
CA ALA A 832 -51.53 -15.94 10.89
C ALA A 832 -50.73 -16.97 10.08
N GLY A 833 -49.79 -17.68 10.73
CA GLY A 833 -48.98 -18.72 10.10
C GLY A 833 -49.84 -19.89 9.60
N THR A 834 -49.50 -20.42 8.43
CA THR A 834 -50.24 -21.49 7.72
C THR A 834 -49.37 -22.71 7.41
N SER A 835 -48.05 -22.54 7.27
CA SER A 835 -47.06 -23.61 7.24
C SER A 835 -46.56 -23.95 8.65
N PRO A 836 -46.15 -25.19 8.95
CA PRO A 836 -45.45 -25.55 10.20
C PRO A 836 -44.15 -24.78 10.46
N THR A 837 -43.62 -24.05 9.47
CA THR A 837 -42.42 -23.20 9.55
C THR A 837 -42.72 -21.73 9.81
N ASP A 838 -43.99 -21.32 9.83
CA ASP A 838 -44.37 -19.91 9.95
C ASP A 838 -44.34 -19.45 11.43
N ALA A 839 -44.07 -18.16 11.65
CA ALA A 839 -44.19 -17.55 12.97
C ALA A 839 -45.66 -17.50 13.41
N VAL A 840 -45.99 -18.18 14.51
CA VAL A 840 -47.32 -18.16 15.13
C VAL A 840 -47.55 -16.82 15.82
N ASN A 841 -48.60 -16.10 15.43
CA ASN A 841 -48.91 -14.81 16.05
C ASN A 841 -49.69 -14.96 17.37
N VAL A 842 -49.72 -13.89 18.18
CA VAL A 842 -50.34 -13.92 19.52
C VAL A 842 -51.83 -14.27 19.48
N ALA A 843 -52.54 -13.91 18.40
CA ALA A 843 -53.95 -14.27 18.23
C ALA A 843 -54.14 -15.78 17.99
N GLN A 844 -53.28 -16.41 17.17
CA GLN A 844 -53.28 -17.87 16.99
C GLN A 844 -52.95 -18.60 18.29
N LEU A 845 -51.92 -18.15 19.03
CA LEU A 845 -51.54 -18.73 20.31
C LEU A 845 -52.70 -18.66 21.32
N ASN A 846 -53.30 -17.48 21.49
CA ASN A 846 -54.45 -17.28 22.37
C ASN A 846 -55.66 -18.12 21.94
N ASN A 847 -55.94 -18.24 20.64
CA ASN A 847 -57.03 -19.09 20.13
C ASN A 847 -56.78 -20.58 20.40
N GLY A 848 -55.53 -21.05 20.25
CA GLY A 848 -55.14 -22.42 20.60
C GLY A 848 -55.28 -22.71 22.10
N ILE A 849 -54.76 -21.81 22.94
CA ILE A 849 -54.87 -21.89 24.41
C ILE A 849 -56.34 -21.85 24.86
N ASN A 850 -57.14 -20.93 24.34
CA ASN A 850 -58.57 -20.85 24.66
C ASN A 850 -59.35 -22.09 24.21
N THR A 851 -58.99 -22.68 23.07
CA THR A 851 -59.58 -23.95 22.60
C THR A 851 -59.24 -25.11 23.54
N ALA A 852 -57.98 -25.20 23.98
CA ALA A 852 -57.53 -26.22 24.94
C ALA A 852 -58.18 -26.05 26.33
N ILE A 853 -58.27 -24.82 26.84
CA ILE A 853 -58.95 -24.50 28.11
C ILE A 853 -60.44 -24.84 28.02
N ASN A 854 -61.12 -24.46 26.94
CA ASN A 854 -62.55 -24.78 26.77
C ASN A 854 -62.80 -26.29 26.67
N ALA A 855 -61.93 -27.05 26.01
CA ALA A 855 -62.01 -28.52 25.99
C ALA A 855 -61.78 -29.13 27.39
N ALA A 856 -60.79 -28.63 28.14
CA ALA A 856 -60.51 -29.08 29.51
C ALA A 856 -61.67 -28.76 30.48
N ASN A 857 -62.28 -27.58 30.34
CA ASN A 857 -63.47 -27.18 31.11
C ASN A 857 -64.66 -28.08 30.78
N GLN A 858 -65.00 -28.29 29.50
CA GLN A 858 -66.09 -29.18 29.08
C GLN A 858 -65.90 -30.61 29.60
N TYR A 859 -64.68 -31.15 29.56
CA TYR A 859 -64.37 -32.46 30.13
C TYR A 859 -64.60 -32.50 31.66
N THR A 860 -64.16 -31.45 32.36
CA THR A 860 -64.29 -31.32 33.82
C THR A 860 -65.76 -31.18 34.23
N ASP A 861 -66.51 -30.31 33.57
CA ASP A 861 -67.94 -30.06 33.81
C ASP A 861 -68.78 -31.31 33.54
N ALA A 862 -68.51 -32.05 32.46
CA ALA A 862 -69.15 -33.33 32.18
C ALA A 862 -68.89 -34.35 33.31
N ARG A 863 -67.66 -34.41 33.84
CA ARG A 863 -67.29 -35.32 34.92
C ARG A 863 -67.91 -34.93 36.26
N ILE A 864 -67.97 -33.64 36.58
CA ILE A 864 -68.64 -33.10 37.78
C ILE A 864 -70.16 -33.31 37.69
N SER A 865 -70.76 -33.14 36.51
CA SER A 865 -72.19 -33.39 36.26
C SER A 865 -72.57 -34.86 36.52
N SER A 866 -71.76 -35.80 36.01
CA SER A 866 -71.90 -37.24 36.30
C SER A 866 -71.85 -37.51 37.81
N LEU A 867 -70.83 -37.00 38.50
CA LEU A 867 -70.66 -37.18 39.94
C LEU A 867 -71.84 -36.60 40.74
N ASN A 868 -72.39 -35.47 40.30
CA ASN A 868 -73.57 -34.83 40.92
C ASN A 868 -74.83 -35.71 40.77
N PHE A 869 -75.02 -36.37 39.62
CA PHE A 869 -76.11 -37.34 39.43
C PHE A 869 -75.95 -38.56 40.34
N ASP A 870 -74.75 -39.14 40.42
CA ASP A 870 -74.46 -40.30 41.26
C ASP A 870 -74.64 -39.98 42.75
N LEU A 871 -74.15 -38.83 43.23
CA LEU A 871 -74.36 -38.38 44.62
C LEU A 871 -75.84 -38.15 44.96
N ARG A 872 -76.67 -37.68 44.02
CA ARG A 872 -78.13 -37.58 44.21
C ARG A 872 -78.80 -38.95 44.27
N ASN A 873 -78.27 -39.96 43.56
CA ASN A 873 -78.76 -41.33 43.64
C ASN A 873 -78.39 -41.93 45.00
N THR A 874 -77.12 -41.88 45.40
CA THR A 874 -76.66 -42.37 46.72
C THR A 874 -77.41 -41.70 47.88
N ARG A 875 -77.68 -40.38 47.81
CA ARG A 875 -78.47 -39.69 48.85
C ARG A 875 -79.91 -40.18 48.93
N ARG A 876 -80.59 -40.36 47.79
CA ARG A 876 -81.97 -40.88 47.74
C ARG A 876 -82.05 -42.32 48.20
N ASP A 877 -81.13 -43.15 47.74
CA ASP A 877 -80.98 -44.54 48.14
C ASP A 877 -80.77 -44.69 49.66
N ALA A 878 -79.94 -43.83 50.27
CA ALA A 878 -79.74 -43.79 51.72
C ALA A 878 -80.97 -43.25 52.47
N ALA A 879 -81.68 -42.28 51.92
CA ALA A 879 -82.92 -41.75 52.49
C ALA A 879 -84.05 -42.79 52.47
N ALA A 880 -84.17 -43.57 51.40
CA ALA A 880 -85.12 -44.67 51.26
C ALA A 880 -84.84 -45.83 52.22
N GLY A 881 -83.56 -46.23 52.36
CA GLY A 881 -83.15 -47.18 53.40
C GLY A 881 -83.46 -46.68 54.83
N THR A 882 -83.33 -45.37 55.07
CA THR A 882 -83.70 -44.73 56.35
C THR A 882 -85.23 -44.71 56.56
N ALA A 883 -86.01 -44.45 55.51
CA ALA A 883 -87.47 -44.59 55.54
C ALA A 883 -87.87 -46.04 55.85
N GLY A 884 -87.14 -47.04 55.31
CA GLY A 884 -87.30 -48.46 55.63
C GLY A 884 -87.06 -48.75 57.12
N ALA A 885 -85.97 -48.23 57.69
CA ALA A 885 -85.68 -48.36 59.12
C ALA A 885 -86.75 -47.71 60.00
N LEU A 886 -87.23 -46.52 59.64
CA LEU A 886 -88.33 -45.83 60.34
C LEU A 886 -89.65 -46.62 60.26
N ALA A 887 -89.94 -47.23 59.09
CA ALA A 887 -91.09 -48.10 58.93
C ALA A 887 -90.99 -49.31 59.89
N ALA A 888 -89.87 -50.02 59.91
CA ALA A 888 -89.66 -51.18 60.78
C ALA A 888 -89.73 -50.83 62.29
N ALA A 889 -89.19 -49.67 62.67
CA ALA A 889 -89.31 -49.14 64.03
C ALA A 889 -90.78 -48.88 64.41
N GLY A 890 -91.55 -48.27 63.51
CA GLY A 890 -92.97 -47.95 63.70
C GLY A 890 -93.95 -49.13 63.75
N LEU A 891 -93.51 -50.37 63.54
CA LEU A 891 -94.33 -51.57 63.72
C LEU A 891 -94.67 -51.78 65.22
N PRO A 892 -95.95 -51.74 65.64
CA PRO A 892 -96.33 -52.04 67.02
C PRO A 892 -96.02 -53.48 67.42
N GLN A 893 -95.92 -53.74 68.72
CA GLN A 893 -95.73 -55.08 69.28
C GLN A 893 -96.98 -55.55 70.05
N ALA A 894 -97.25 -56.85 70.00
CA ALA A 894 -98.29 -57.48 70.81
C ALA A 894 -97.97 -57.34 72.31
N TYR A 895 -98.89 -56.71 73.05
CA TYR A 895 -98.76 -56.46 74.50
C TYR A 895 -99.69 -57.35 75.36
N GLU A 896 -100.61 -58.10 74.75
CA GLU A 896 -101.47 -59.08 75.45
C GLU A 896 -100.89 -60.50 75.36
N ALA A 897 -100.73 -61.15 76.52
CA ALA A 897 -100.21 -62.52 76.61
C ALA A 897 -101.00 -63.50 75.72
N GLY A 898 -100.26 -64.38 75.05
CA GLY A 898 -100.82 -65.39 74.13
C GLY A 898 -101.31 -64.86 72.77
N LYS A 899 -101.49 -63.55 72.58
CA LYS A 899 -101.94 -62.97 71.30
C LYS A 899 -100.81 -62.84 70.28
N GLY A 900 -101.18 -62.85 69.00
CA GLY A 900 -100.32 -62.47 67.88
C GLY A 900 -100.90 -61.26 67.16
N MET A 901 -100.02 -60.42 66.60
CA MET A 901 -100.35 -59.19 65.89
C MET A 901 -99.58 -59.17 64.57
N ILE A 902 -100.30 -59.03 63.46
CA ILE A 902 -99.70 -58.56 62.19
C ILE A 902 -99.87 -57.05 62.16
N ALA A 903 -98.79 -56.34 61.84
CA ALA A 903 -98.74 -54.90 61.73
C ALA A 903 -98.25 -54.50 60.33
N VAL A 904 -98.77 -53.39 59.82
CA VAL A 904 -98.23 -52.68 58.67
C VAL A 904 -97.96 -51.25 59.11
N SER A 905 -96.79 -50.73 58.77
CA SER A 905 -96.37 -49.36 59.07
C SER A 905 -95.71 -48.75 57.84
N MET A 906 -95.67 -47.42 57.80
CA MET A 906 -95.02 -46.68 56.72
C MET A 906 -94.04 -45.67 57.31
N GLY A 907 -92.85 -45.63 56.74
CA GLY A 907 -91.82 -44.62 57.03
C GLY A 907 -91.68 -43.67 55.85
N VAL A 908 -91.45 -42.39 56.14
CA VAL A 908 -91.20 -41.36 55.13
C VAL A 908 -90.00 -40.55 55.60
N TYR A 909 -89.01 -40.36 54.73
CA TYR A 909 -87.81 -39.60 55.07
C TYR A 909 -87.23 -38.90 53.83
N GLN A 910 -87.09 -37.58 53.91
CA GLN A 910 -86.60 -36.71 52.82
C GLN A 910 -87.24 -37.03 51.45
N SER A 911 -88.57 -37.18 51.45
CA SER A 911 -89.42 -37.50 50.28
C SER A 911 -89.30 -38.91 49.69
N GLU A 912 -88.45 -39.77 50.23
CA GLU A 912 -88.50 -41.21 49.97
C GLU A 912 -89.44 -41.91 50.97
N THR A 913 -90.05 -43.02 50.57
CA THR A 913 -91.05 -43.74 51.38
C THR A 913 -90.70 -45.23 51.47
N ALA A 914 -91.15 -45.88 52.54
CA ALA A 914 -91.05 -47.33 52.66
C ALA A 914 -92.23 -47.88 53.45
N VAL A 915 -92.61 -49.11 53.12
CA VAL A 915 -93.60 -49.90 53.86
C VAL A 915 -92.86 -50.99 54.63
N ALA A 916 -93.23 -51.19 55.90
CA ALA A 916 -92.84 -52.36 56.65
C ALA A 916 -94.05 -53.22 56.97
N VAL A 917 -93.88 -54.53 56.90
CA VAL A 917 -94.87 -55.52 57.33
C VAL A 917 -94.22 -56.37 58.41
N GLY A 918 -94.84 -56.40 59.57
CA GLY A 918 -94.34 -57.08 60.75
C GLY A 918 -95.31 -58.09 61.32
N PHE A 919 -94.76 -59.09 61.99
CA PHE A 919 -95.48 -60.01 62.84
C PHE A 919 -94.85 -59.97 64.23
N SER A 920 -95.65 -59.81 65.26
CA SER A 920 -95.21 -59.98 66.64
C SER A 920 -96.14 -60.89 67.41
N LYS A 921 -95.60 -61.60 68.40
CA LYS A 921 -96.35 -62.52 69.24
C LYS A 921 -95.82 -62.49 70.66
N ALA A 922 -96.71 -62.19 71.60
CA ALA A 922 -96.51 -62.53 72.99
C ALA A 922 -96.91 -64.00 73.21
N PHE A 923 -96.12 -64.71 74.00
CA PHE A 923 -96.43 -66.08 74.40
C PHE A 923 -97.39 -66.10 75.59
N GLY A 924 -97.97 -67.26 75.88
CA GLY A 924 -99.00 -67.42 76.91
C GLY A 924 -98.49 -67.27 78.34
N ASP A 925 -97.17 -67.24 78.51
CA ASP A 925 -96.47 -66.93 79.77
C ASP A 925 -96.58 -65.45 80.16
N GLY A 926 -96.82 -64.54 79.20
CA GLY A 926 -96.73 -63.10 79.43
C GLY A 926 -95.29 -62.59 79.60
N HIS A 927 -94.28 -63.46 79.48
CA HIS A 927 -92.88 -63.15 79.68
C HIS A 927 -92.09 -63.08 78.36
N THR A 928 -92.46 -63.86 77.34
CA THR A 928 -91.73 -63.90 76.06
C THR A 928 -92.47 -63.16 74.94
N VAL A 929 -91.75 -62.32 74.16
CA VAL A 929 -92.28 -61.65 72.96
C VAL A 929 -91.30 -61.78 71.79
N VAL A 930 -91.77 -62.25 70.63
CA VAL A 930 -91.01 -62.23 69.36
C VAL A 930 -91.59 -61.18 68.42
N LYS A 931 -90.74 -60.47 67.67
CA LYS A 931 -91.11 -59.52 66.61
C LYS A 931 -90.22 -59.73 65.37
N MET A 932 -90.85 -59.93 64.21
CA MET A 932 -90.23 -59.97 62.89
C MET A 932 -90.78 -58.83 62.02
N GLY A 933 -89.99 -58.32 61.08
CA GLY A 933 -90.42 -57.24 60.18
C GLY A 933 -89.60 -57.18 58.89
N GLY A 934 -90.29 -57.28 57.75
CA GLY A 934 -89.74 -56.98 56.43
C GLY A 934 -90.01 -55.53 56.02
N THR A 935 -89.15 -54.95 55.20
CA THR A 935 -89.26 -53.58 54.66
C THR A 935 -89.14 -53.59 53.13
N TRP A 936 -89.81 -52.65 52.47
CA TRP A 936 -89.65 -52.39 51.03
C TRP A 936 -89.77 -50.88 50.76
N ASP A 937 -88.84 -50.30 50.01
CA ASP A 937 -88.74 -48.85 49.78
C ASP A 937 -89.10 -48.37 48.36
N SER A 938 -89.27 -47.05 48.20
CA SER A 938 -89.54 -46.34 46.94
C SER A 938 -88.42 -46.42 45.90
N ARG A 939 -87.28 -47.04 46.24
CA ARG A 939 -86.13 -47.29 45.38
C ARG A 939 -86.04 -48.78 44.98
N SER A 940 -87.11 -49.54 45.25
CA SER A 940 -87.26 -50.98 44.97
C SER A 940 -86.25 -51.87 45.71
N ARG A 941 -85.80 -51.46 46.90
CA ARG A 941 -84.95 -52.27 47.78
C ARG A 941 -85.77 -52.83 48.93
N ALA A 942 -85.39 -54.02 49.37
CA ALA A 942 -86.04 -54.74 50.46
C ALA A 942 -85.04 -55.05 51.58
N GLY A 943 -85.52 -55.08 52.82
CA GLY A 943 -84.76 -55.44 54.01
C GLY A 943 -85.58 -56.32 54.96
N ALA A 944 -84.93 -56.90 55.96
CA ALA A 944 -85.58 -57.76 56.95
C ALA A 944 -84.94 -57.62 58.34
N SER A 945 -85.74 -57.83 59.37
CA SER A 945 -85.36 -57.71 60.78
C SER A 945 -86.11 -58.74 61.63
N THR A 946 -85.50 -59.16 62.74
CA THR A 946 -86.10 -60.04 63.73
C THR A 946 -85.50 -59.75 65.11
N GLY A 947 -86.31 -59.93 66.16
CA GLY A 947 -85.90 -59.75 67.54
C GLY A 947 -86.78 -60.58 68.49
N ILE A 948 -86.22 -60.92 69.64
CA ILE A 948 -86.90 -61.58 70.74
C ILE A 948 -86.59 -60.82 72.03
N GLY A 949 -87.61 -60.57 72.84
CA GLY A 949 -87.51 -59.99 74.16
C GLY A 949 -88.08 -60.94 75.21
N TYR A 950 -87.50 -60.92 76.40
CA TYR A 950 -87.99 -61.60 77.58
C TYR A 950 -88.07 -60.59 78.72
N GLN A 951 -89.24 -60.47 79.34
CA GLN A 951 -89.48 -59.62 80.51
C GLN A 951 -89.64 -60.50 81.76
N PHE A 952 -89.08 -60.07 82.88
CA PHE A 952 -88.97 -60.80 84.14
C PHE A 952 -89.38 -59.93 85.33
#